data_AF-A0A934ZFC8-F1
#
_entry.id   AF-A0A934ZFC8-F1
#
_cell.length_a   1.000
_cell.length_b   1.000
_cell.length_c   1.000
_cell.angle_alpha   90.00
_cell.angle_beta   90.00
_cell.angle_gamma   90.00
#
_symmetry.space_group_name_H-M   'P 1'
#
loop_
_entity.id
_entity.type
_entity.pdbx_description
1 polymer ?
#
loop_
_entity_poly.entity_id
_entity_poly.type
_entity_poly.pdbx_seq_one_letter_code
_entity_poly.pdbx_strand_id
1 'polypeptide(L)'
;MGLRGNRRETLLETFRWVDYVVFGSYRTPFLLGDPRSTDPHARWSINTRTGAIDHLGLDTVQFAMVVPKPLASRRAPFPVAFYGHGYTGNLLDALGLGPLLAAQGIATVGINAVSHGFAMDERTRTLVSTVLRGTCNEGVAGALADHRARDLNGDGLADSGGDFWTAYVFHTRDAMRQSVLDHMQLIRAMRGFDGRATSPDDLDHDGRLDDLAGDFNGDGVVDVGGPDAPYFTTGGSLGGILSMTLGGADASVRAAAPVSGGGGLTDVGIRSTQGGVKEAVILRVMGPLMVAMPAGAYPPDQGRTRTACRDNQTSLRFIVPDVNDTGELEVACVERGELGVGDDVVITNVRSGESRCARASADGRFRIGMPSNLDDRLEVRIFRGGAVTDFGNCALRPDAEVRRIVSQMEVVEGDCDVHCGHIPPTLQPDARPRRWSQRGAPLRSPAEGMGIRRQTPEMRRFLLLAQAALDAGDPISFAPLYFLRRAEGHQPHGLLVVNTAGDQSVPVNSGNAFARAAGAIPFLGPLALERHPALADYATPRALFDRYARTPNRVLVDRGVLEGLASLNRFPTPTRRDALFDVDDLDEGAQGFGEQRLDQPLRLVRRATRATTAAELDAAWLPTLGPWSGDTGPSVAVLNAYTRPDGGHSFSVADPDLAWDPSRYLMNIIGRFFATGGSDLYYRSHPAAHQCAVRGDCDFIAPAPTP
;
A
#
# COMPACT_ATOMS: atom_id res chain seq x y z
N MET A 1 5.73 16.19 5.69
CA MET A 1 4.78 16.50 4.59
C MET A 1 5.34 17.38 3.46
N GLY A 2 6.47 18.09 3.59
CA GLY A 2 7.12 18.74 2.42
C GLY A 2 6.30 19.80 1.66
N LEU A 3 5.20 20.28 2.25
CA LEU A 3 4.26 21.21 1.62
C LEU A 3 4.86 22.61 1.48
N ARG A 4 4.56 23.27 0.36
CA ARG A 4 5.03 24.62 0.04
C ARG A 4 3.84 25.48 -0.43
N GLY A 5 3.94 26.80 -0.24
CA GLY A 5 2.97 27.78 -0.74
C GLY A 5 1.54 27.53 -0.23
N ASN A 6 0.55 27.78 -1.11
CA ASN A 6 -0.88 27.73 -0.81
C ASN A 6 -1.33 26.43 -0.13
N ARG A 7 -0.78 25.27 -0.51
CA ARG A 7 -1.14 23.97 0.12
C ARG A 7 -0.83 23.91 1.62
N ARG A 8 0.25 24.58 2.06
CA ARG A 8 0.57 24.67 3.49
C ARG A 8 -0.48 25.52 4.21
N GLU A 9 -0.87 26.65 3.62
CA GLU A 9 -1.85 27.56 4.20
C GLU A 9 -3.24 26.90 4.28
N THR A 10 -3.67 26.22 3.20
CA THR A 10 -4.91 25.44 3.20
C THR A 10 -4.90 24.35 4.26
N LEU A 11 -3.79 23.61 4.42
CA LEU A 11 -3.70 22.64 5.50
C LEU A 11 -3.84 23.32 6.87
N LEU A 12 -3.11 24.40 7.13
CA LEU A 12 -3.18 25.12 8.40
C LEU A 12 -4.60 25.67 8.67
N GLU A 13 -5.32 26.10 7.65
CA GLU A 13 -6.72 26.53 7.79
C GLU A 13 -7.61 25.39 8.30
N THR A 14 -7.38 24.16 7.84
CA THR A 14 -8.14 23.00 8.33
C THR A 14 -7.90 22.69 9.81
N PHE A 15 -6.79 23.14 10.39
CA PHE A 15 -6.54 22.96 11.84
C PHE A 15 -7.44 23.83 12.72
N ARG A 16 -8.25 24.75 12.18
CA ARG A 16 -9.21 25.53 13.00
C ARG A 16 -10.23 24.68 13.74
N TRP A 17 -10.56 23.49 13.19
CA TRP A 17 -11.45 22.51 13.80
C TRP A 17 -10.75 21.52 14.75
N VAL A 18 -9.43 21.62 14.88
CA VAL A 18 -8.63 20.79 15.80
C VAL A 18 -8.45 21.56 17.09
N ASP A 19 -8.61 20.87 18.23
CA ASP A 19 -8.32 21.45 19.54
C ASP A 19 -6.84 21.29 19.86
N TYR A 20 -6.38 20.04 19.85
CA TYR A 20 -4.99 19.68 20.06
C TYR A 20 -4.65 18.34 19.37
N VAL A 21 -3.37 17.99 19.39
CA VAL A 21 -2.83 16.74 18.84
C VAL A 21 -2.17 15.96 19.96
N VAL A 22 -2.48 14.67 20.08
CA VAL A 22 -1.88 13.76 21.06
C VAL A 22 -0.83 12.91 20.37
N PHE A 23 0.33 12.78 21.00
CA PHE A 23 1.34 11.77 20.65
C PHE A 23 1.49 10.81 21.82
N GLY A 24 1.44 9.51 21.55
CA GLY A 24 1.56 8.51 22.60
C GLY A 24 2.03 7.17 22.07
N SER A 25 2.09 6.19 22.97
CA SER A 25 2.39 4.82 22.61
C SER A 25 1.58 3.83 23.43
N TYR A 26 1.44 2.60 22.92
CA TYR A 26 0.79 1.51 23.61
C TYR A 26 1.51 0.19 23.33
N ARG A 27 1.33 -0.78 24.23
CA ARG A 27 1.95 -2.10 24.08
C ARG A 27 0.98 -3.04 23.36
N THR A 28 1.52 -3.83 22.43
CA THR A 28 0.77 -4.82 21.66
C THR A 28 1.46 -6.19 21.73
N PRO A 29 0.72 -7.32 21.82
CA PRO A 29 1.28 -8.63 21.55
C PRO A 29 1.87 -8.69 20.14
N PHE A 30 3.11 -9.15 20.03
CA PHE A 30 3.82 -9.25 18.75
C PHE A 30 4.06 -10.73 18.41
N LEU A 31 3.24 -11.25 17.50
CA LEU A 31 3.16 -12.69 17.21
C LEU A 31 4.25 -13.17 16.23
N LEU A 32 5.04 -12.23 15.70
CA LEU A 32 6.22 -12.49 14.85
C LEU A 32 7.48 -12.83 15.67
N GLY A 33 7.43 -12.78 17.01
CA GLY A 33 8.58 -13.07 17.89
C GLY A 33 9.23 -11.80 18.43
N ASP A 34 10.53 -11.58 18.16
CA ASP A 34 11.23 -10.36 18.58
C ASP A 34 10.93 -9.20 17.60
N PRO A 35 10.35 -8.07 18.03
CA PRO A 35 10.10 -6.90 17.16
C PRO A 35 11.37 -6.25 16.58
N ARG A 36 12.55 -6.57 17.13
CA ARG A 36 13.84 -6.11 16.61
C ARG A 36 14.47 -7.08 15.61
N SER A 37 13.88 -8.26 15.40
CA SER A 37 14.39 -9.24 14.45
C SER A 37 14.39 -8.66 13.03
N THR A 38 15.47 -8.92 12.30
CA THR A 38 15.59 -8.64 10.86
C THR A 38 15.47 -9.93 10.02
N ASP A 39 15.04 -11.04 10.63
CA ASP A 39 14.83 -12.31 9.94
C ASP A 39 13.68 -12.19 8.93
N PRO A 40 13.95 -12.30 7.61
CA PRO A 40 12.91 -12.22 6.59
C PRO A 40 11.91 -13.39 6.63
N HIS A 41 12.19 -14.44 7.42
CA HIS A 41 11.32 -15.59 7.60
C HIS A 41 10.46 -15.52 8.87
N ALA A 42 10.61 -14.47 9.68
CA ALA A 42 9.77 -14.25 10.85
C ALA A 42 8.29 -14.25 10.44
N ARG A 43 7.48 -15.03 11.14
CA ARG A 43 6.05 -15.24 10.84
C ARG A 43 5.31 -15.63 12.10
N TRP A 44 4.00 -15.53 12.11
CA TRP A 44 3.19 -15.96 13.24
C TRP A 44 3.38 -17.46 13.50
N SER A 45 3.79 -17.81 14.72
CA SER A 45 3.87 -19.21 15.17
C SER A 45 2.69 -19.52 16.09
N ILE A 46 1.53 -19.79 15.47
CA ILE A 46 0.27 -20.09 16.17
C ILE A 46 -0.26 -21.44 15.69
N ASN A 47 -0.51 -22.34 16.64
CA ASN A 47 -1.27 -23.54 16.38
C ASN A 47 -2.75 -23.18 16.24
N THR A 48 -3.23 -23.15 14.99
CA THR A 48 -4.62 -22.79 14.66
C THR A 48 -5.69 -23.70 15.25
N ARG A 49 -5.33 -24.90 15.75
CA ARG A 49 -6.29 -25.81 16.41
C ARG A 49 -6.37 -25.61 17.92
N THR A 50 -5.24 -25.34 18.57
CA THR A 50 -5.18 -25.23 20.03
C THR A 50 -5.09 -23.79 20.53
N GLY A 51 -4.76 -22.83 19.65
CA GLY A 51 -4.45 -21.45 20.00
C GLY A 51 -3.08 -21.26 20.66
N ALA A 52 -2.27 -22.33 20.78
CA ALA A 52 -0.93 -22.21 21.37
C ALA A 52 -0.02 -21.33 20.51
N ILE A 53 0.74 -20.45 21.16
CA ILE A 53 1.67 -19.51 20.53
C ILE A 53 3.08 -19.89 20.99
N ASP A 54 3.97 -20.19 20.06
CA ASP A 54 5.33 -20.64 20.41
C ASP A 54 6.23 -19.47 20.79
N HIS A 55 6.06 -18.33 20.10
CA HIS A 55 6.87 -17.12 20.28
C HIS A 55 5.97 -15.89 20.35
N LEU A 56 5.69 -15.43 21.57
CA LEU A 56 4.95 -14.19 21.82
C LEU A 56 5.92 -13.11 22.29
N GLY A 57 6.14 -12.11 21.45
CA GLY A 57 6.80 -10.87 21.84
C GLY A 57 5.85 -9.81 22.36
N LEU A 58 6.43 -8.70 22.80
CA LEU A 58 5.72 -7.46 23.10
C LEU A 58 6.40 -6.35 22.31
N ASP A 59 5.61 -5.62 21.54
CA ASP A 59 6.05 -4.45 20.80
C ASP A 59 5.40 -3.18 21.37
N THR A 60 6.02 -2.02 21.13
CA THR A 60 5.50 -0.71 21.51
C THR A 60 5.19 0.06 20.23
N VAL A 61 3.91 0.41 20.06
CA VAL A 61 3.41 1.09 18.86
C VAL A 61 3.12 2.55 19.20
N GLN A 62 3.67 3.45 18.40
CA GLN A 62 3.45 4.89 18.52
C GLN A 62 2.18 5.29 17.74
N PHE A 63 1.47 6.29 18.25
CA PHE A 63 0.33 6.90 17.60
C PHE A 63 0.38 8.43 17.62
N ALA A 64 -0.24 9.05 16.61
CA ALA A 64 -0.65 10.46 16.65
C ALA A 64 -2.16 10.55 16.49
N MET A 65 -2.78 11.46 17.24
CA MET A 65 -4.22 11.65 17.21
C MET A 65 -4.59 13.12 17.06
N VAL A 66 -5.50 13.40 16.12
CA VAL A 66 -6.16 14.69 15.96
C VAL A 66 -7.44 14.67 16.81
N VAL A 67 -7.52 15.53 17.83
CA VAL A 67 -8.73 15.68 18.67
C VAL A 67 -9.57 16.86 18.17
N PRO A 68 -10.87 16.66 17.87
CA PRO A 68 -11.73 17.75 17.41
C PRO A 68 -11.99 18.79 18.48
N LYS A 69 -12.16 20.04 18.06
CA LYS A 69 -12.66 21.12 18.92
C LYS A 69 -14.11 20.88 19.32
N PRO A 70 -14.49 21.02 20.60
CA PRO A 70 -15.90 21.01 21.01
C PRO A 70 -16.68 22.14 20.33
N LEU A 71 -17.76 21.80 19.65
CA LEU A 71 -18.66 22.74 18.98
C LEU A 71 -20.10 22.47 19.42
N ALA A 72 -21.01 23.42 19.19
CA ALA A 72 -22.37 23.35 19.73
C ALA A 72 -23.10 22.02 19.42
N SER A 73 -22.88 21.46 18.22
CA SER A 73 -23.49 20.20 17.78
C SER A 73 -22.63 18.95 18.03
N ARG A 74 -21.41 19.07 18.57
CA ARG A 74 -20.43 17.96 18.69
C ARG A 74 -19.52 18.14 19.90
N ARG A 75 -19.55 17.18 20.82
CA ARG A 75 -18.81 17.24 22.07
C ARG A 75 -18.14 15.89 22.35
N ALA A 76 -17.12 15.93 23.19
CA ALA A 76 -16.47 14.75 23.74
C ALA A 76 -17.48 13.85 24.52
N PRO A 77 -17.28 12.52 24.57
CA PRO A 77 -16.22 11.80 23.88
C PRO A 77 -16.50 11.67 22.38
N PHE A 78 -15.50 12.01 21.54
CA PHE A 78 -15.62 11.96 20.09
C PHE A 78 -15.47 10.51 19.55
N PRO A 79 -16.21 10.14 18.49
CA PRO A 79 -15.93 8.92 17.75
C PRO A 79 -14.54 8.95 17.12
N VAL A 80 -13.97 7.77 16.86
CA VAL A 80 -12.57 7.65 16.41
C VAL A 80 -12.48 6.95 15.05
N ALA A 81 -11.82 7.60 14.09
CA ALA A 81 -11.41 7.01 12.83
C ALA A 81 -9.92 6.64 12.86
N PHE A 82 -9.62 5.36 12.66
CA PHE A 82 -8.26 4.88 12.51
C PHE A 82 -7.78 5.10 11.08
N TYR A 83 -6.73 5.90 10.93
CA TYR A 83 -6.09 6.24 9.67
C TYR A 83 -4.83 5.40 9.43
N GLY A 84 -4.87 4.51 8.43
CA GLY A 84 -3.69 3.79 7.97
C GLY A 84 -2.82 4.64 7.04
N HIS A 85 -1.51 4.69 7.28
CA HIS A 85 -0.56 5.42 6.43
C HIS A 85 -0.18 4.64 5.15
N GLY A 86 0.38 5.35 4.18
CA GLY A 86 0.88 4.74 2.94
C GLY A 86 2.12 3.86 3.14
N TYR A 87 2.52 3.11 2.11
CA TYR A 87 3.78 2.36 2.15
C TYR A 87 4.96 3.34 2.32
N THR A 88 5.94 2.97 3.17
CA THR A 88 7.04 3.84 3.67
C THR A 88 6.61 5.07 4.47
N GLY A 89 5.30 5.28 4.66
CA GLY A 89 4.73 6.35 5.49
C GLY A 89 4.85 6.08 6.99
N ASN A 90 4.17 6.89 7.80
CA ASN A 90 4.17 6.76 9.26
C ASN A 90 2.92 7.40 9.90
N LEU A 91 2.82 7.33 11.23
CA LEU A 91 1.69 7.84 12.02
C LEU A 91 1.28 9.30 11.71
N LEU A 92 2.19 10.15 11.24
CA LEU A 92 1.91 11.56 10.97
C LEU A 92 0.98 11.79 9.77
N ASP A 93 0.77 10.80 8.91
CA ASP A 93 -0.14 10.92 7.76
C ASP A 93 -1.57 11.27 8.23
N ALA A 94 -1.96 10.83 9.43
CA ALA A 94 -3.24 11.17 10.05
C ALA A 94 -3.43 12.69 10.24
N LEU A 95 -2.34 13.46 10.42
CA LEU A 95 -2.40 14.91 10.61
C LEU A 95 -2.72 15.66 9.31
N GLY A 96 -2.49 15.05 8.15
CA GLY A 96 -2.76 15.67 6.85
C GLY A 96 -4.24 15.72 6.48
N LEU A 97 -5.01 14.70 6.88
CA LEU A 97 -6.42 14.53 6.50
C LEU A 97 -7.38 14.50 7.69
N GLY A 98 -6.89 14.18 8.89
CA GLY A 98 -7.67 14.19 10.13
C GLY A 98 -8.40 15.50 10.44
N PRO A 99 -7.84 16.70 10.14
CA PRO A 99 -8.56 17.96 10.39
C PRO A 99 -9.89 18.09 9.64
N LEU A 100 -10.05 17.46 8.46
CA LEU A 100 -11.33 17.45 7.72
C LEU A 100 -12.37 16.56 8.40
N LEU A 101 -11.95 15.50 9.08
CA LEU A 101 -12.81 14.67 9.92
C LEU A 101 -13.13 15.36 11.26
N ALA A 102 -12.19 16.13 11.81
CA ALA A 102 -12.41 16.96 12.99
C ALA A 102 -13.50 18.03 12.74
N ALA A 103 -13.57 18.59 11.53
CA ALA A 103 -14.66 19.47 11.10
C ALA A 103 -16.05 18.82 11.13
N GLN A 104 -16.10 17.49 11.32
CA GLN A 104 -17.30 16.66 11.47
C GLN A 104 -17.40 16.01 12.85
N GLY A 105 -16.53 16.38 13.80
CA GLY A 105 -16.46 15.88 15.17
C GLY A 105 -16.02 14.42 15.27
N ILE A 106 -15.12 13.99 14.39
CA ILE A 106 -14.52 12.65 14.42
C ILE A 106 -13.02 12.81 14.69
N ALA A 107 -12.56 12.23 15.80
CA ALA A 107 -11.14 12.14 16.10
C ALA A 107 -10.45 11.20 15.12
N THR A 108 -9.21 11.50 14.73
CA THR A 108 -8.46 10.67 13.78
C THR A 108 -7.16 10.22 14.41
N VAL A 109 -6.90 8.91 14.42
CA VAL A 109 -5.67 8.33 14.99
C VAL A 109 -4.89 7.55 13.95
N GLY A 110 -3.61 7.83 13.80
CA GLY A 110 -2.67 7.07 12.97
C GLY A 110 -1.65 6.34 13.84
N ILE A 111 -1.26 5.13 13.45
CA ILE A 111 -0.22 4.33 14.12
C ILE A 111 0.89 3.95 13.15
N ASN A 112 2.09 3.64 13.64
CA ASN A 112 3.12 3.00 12.82
C ASN A 112 2.77 1.52 12.58
N ALA A 113 2.59 1.13 11.32
CA ALA A 113 2.49 -0.28 10.93
C ALA A 113 3.79 -1.05 11.25
N VAL A 114 3.75 -2.37 11.12
CA VAL A 114 4.94 -3.22 11.32
C VAL A 114 6.08 -2.70 10.45
N SER A 115 7.26 -2.54 11.05
CA SER A 115 8.48 -2.07 10.36
C SER A 115 8.45 -0.63 9.84
N HIS A 116 7.45 0.17 10.16
CA HIS A 116 7.34 1.55 9.68
C HIS A 116 7.69 2.57 10.76
N GLY A 117 8.00 3.78 10.31
CA GLY A 117 8.04 4.98 11.13
C GLY A 117 8.89 6.07 10.52
N PHE A 118 9.18 7.11 11.31
CA PHE A 118 9.87 8.29 10.80
C PHE A 118 11.39 8.13 10.94
N ALA A 119 12.00 7.45 9.97
CA ALA A 119 13.45 7.29 9.91
C ALA A 119 14.13 8.63 9.63
N MET A 120 15.04 9.03 10.53
CA MET A 120 15.84 10.25 10.42
C MET A 120 17.31 9.91 10.59
N ASP A 121 18.17 10.54 9.78
CA ASP A 121 19.60 10.55 10.04
C ASP A 121 19.92 11.35 11.33
N GLU A 122 21.13 11.18 11.85
CA GLU A 122 21.54 11.79 13.12
C GLU A 122 21.44 13.32 13.08
N ARG A 123 21.85 13.93 11.95
CA ARG A 123 21.83 15.39 11.76
C ARG A 123 20.40 15.94 11.80
N THR A 124 19.49 15.30 11.08
CA THR A 124 18.07 15.66 11.04
C THR A 124 17.43 15.48 12.40
N ARG A 125 17.73 14.38 13.10
CA ARG A 125 17.24 14.14 14.46
C ARG A 125 17.69 15.25 15.43
N THR A 126 18.96 15.64 15.41
CA THR A 126 19.48 16.74 16.24
C THR A 126 18.79 18.06 15.90
N LEU A 127 18.59 18.37 14.62
CA LEU A 127 17.92 19.59 14.20
C LEU A 127 16.46 19.63 14.66
N VAL A 128 15.71 18.54 14.45
CA VAL A 128 14.29 18.43 14.85
C VAL A 128 14.14 18.58 16.36
N SER A 129 14.97 17.89 17.15
CA SER A 129 14.98 18.02 18.60
C SER A 129 15.28 19.46 19.05
N THR A 130 16.26 20.12 18.42
CA THR A 130 16.63 21.50 18.74
C THR A 130 15.49 22.49 18.45
N VAL A 131 14.83 22.35 17.30
CA VAL A 131 13.69 23.21 16.92
C VAL A 131 12.51 23.00 17.87
N LEU A 132 12.14 21.75 18.15
CA LEU A 132 11.00 21.43 19.01
C LEU A 132 11.25 21.81 20.47
N ARG A 133 12.48 21.69 20.98
CA ARG A 133 12.85 22.24 22.29
C ARG A 133 12.67 23.75 22.33
N GLY A 134 13.03 24.46 21.26
CA GLY A 134 12.84 25.91 21.14
C GLY A 134 11.38 26.36 21.15
N THR A 135 10.42 25.46 20.92
CA THR A 135 8.97 25.74 20.95
C THR A 135 8.24 25.04 22.09
N CYS A 136 8.94 24.58 23.14
CA CYS A 136 8.36 23.82 24.26
C CYS A 136 7.60 22.54 23.82
N ASN A 137 7.99 21.94 22.71
CA ASN A 137 7.38 20.72 22.14
C ASN A 137 8.37 19.53 22.13
N GLU A 138 9.35 19.52 23.05
CA GLU A 138 10.39 18.48 23.08
C GLU A 138 9.83 17.06 23.22
N GLY A 139 8.69 16.88 23.91
CA GLY A 139 8.00 15.59 24.00
C GLY A 139 7.61 15.00 22.63
N VAL A 140 7.31 15.85 21.65
CA VAL A 140 7.03 15.42 20.26
C VAL A 140 8.28 14.84 19.62
N ALA A 141 9.47 15.39 19.90
CA ALA A 141 10.72 14.89 19.34
C ALA A 141 11.00 13.44 19.78
N GLY A 142 10.72 13.11 21.04
CA GLY A 142 10.81 11.74 21.56
C GLY A 142 9.84 10.80 20.83
N ALA A 143 8.57 11.18 20.72
CA ALA A 143 7.56 10.39 20.02
C ALA A 143 7.85 10.17 18.53
N LEU A 144 8.56 11.11 17.88
CA LEU A 144 9.01 10.96 16.49
C LEU A 144 10.29 10.13 16.34
N ALA A 145 11.15 10.13 17.35
CA ALA A 145 12.39 9.36 17.35
C ALA A 145 12.13 7.87 17.58
N ASP A 146 11.13 7.53 18.39
CA ASP A 146 10.69 6.15 18.60
C ASP A 146 9.90 5.65 17.39
N HIS A 147 10.40 4.58 16.75
CA HIS A 147 9.76 4.00 15.57
C HIS A 147 10.02 2.50 15.45
N ARG A 148 9.27 1.84 14.55
CA ARG A 148 9.36 0.39 14.32
C ARG A 148 10.23 0.02 13.13
N ALA A 149 10.69 1.00 12.34
CA ALA A 149 11.62 0.81 11.24
C ALA A 149 12.99 0.32 11.75
N ARG A 150 13.65 -0.55 10.98
CA ARG A 150 14.95 -1.18 11.28
C ARG A 150 15.91 -0.97 10.12
N ASP A 151 17.20 -0.89 10.41
CA ASP A 151 18.25 -0.90 9.40
C ASP A 151 18.45 -2.33 8.89
N LEU A 152 17.98 -2.61 7.67
CA LEU A 152 17.95 -3.95 7.06
C LEU A 152 19.14 -4.18 6.11
N ASN A 153 19.78 -3.11 5.62
CA ASN A 153 20.96 -3.19 4.74
C ASN A 153 22.29 -2.83 5.45
N GLY A 154 22.21 -2.36 6.69
CA GLY A 154 23.33 -2.00 7.53
C GLY A 154 23.97 -0.66 7.18
N ASP A 155 23.25 0.30 6.57
CA ASP A 155 23.77 1.60 6.14
C ASP A 155 23.71 2.70 7.22
N GLY A 156 23.16 2.38 8.39
CA GLY A 156 23.01 3.29 9.53
C GLY A 156 21.69 4.08 9.52
N LEU A 157 20.83 3.90 8.52
CA LEU A 157 19.48 4.48 8.45
C LEU A 157 18.44 3.35 8.52
N ALA A 158 17.31 3.61 9.17
CA ALA A 158 16.24 2.63 9.26
C ALA A 158 15.39 2.59 7.97
N ASP A 159 15.10 1.41 7.47
CA ASP A 159 14.30 1.16 6.26
C ASP A 159 12.80 1.09 6.60
N SER A 160 12.12 2.24 6.61
CA SER A 160 10.67 2.29 6.88
C SER A 160 9.87 1.46 5.88
N GLY A 161 9.24 0.39 6.37
CA GLY A 161 8.47 -0.56 5.56
C GLY A 161 9.31 -1.50 4.70
N GLY A 162 10.63 -1.55 4.89
CA GLY A 162 11.56 -2.27 4.00
C GLY A 162 11.30 -3.78 3.87
N ASP A 163 10.81 -4.42 4.93
CA ASP A 163 10.46 -5.86 4.94
C ASP A 163 8.93 -6.12 4.96
N PHE A 164 8.10 -5.08 4.91
CA PHE A 164 6.64 -5.26 4.98
C PHE A 164 6.09 -5.97 3.73
N TRP A 165 6.47 -5.49 2.54
CA TRP A 165 6.14 -6.08 1.24
C TRP A 165 7.36 -6.80 0.68
N THR A 166 7.35 -8.13 0.64
CA THR A 166 8.45 -8.92 0.09
C THR A 166 7.94 -10.18 -0.61
N ALA A 167 8.83 -10.91 -1.29
CA ALA A 167 8.51 -12.25 -1.78
C ALA A 167 8.45 -13.32 -0.65
N TYR A 168 8.77 -13.00 0.60
CA TYR A 168 8.56 -13.90 1.74
C TYR A 168 7.10 -13.85 2.17
N VAL A 169 6.25 -14.52 1.38
CA VAL A 169 4.79 -14.43 1.47
C VAL A 169 4.22 -14.68 2.87
N PHE A 170 4.85 -15.53 3.69
CA PHE A 170 4.43 -15.77 5.07
C PHE A 170 4.72 -14.58 5.98
N HIS A 171 5.87 -13.93 5.82
CA HIS A 171 6.23 -12.72 6.54
C HIS A 171 5.30 -11.57 6.14
N THR A 172 5.13 -11.31 4.85
CA THR A 172 4.22 -10.26 4.36
C THR A 172 2.77 -10.47 4.83
N ARG A 173 2.26 -11.71 4.78
CA ARG A 173 0.95 -12.05 5.35
C ARG A 173 0.84 -11.65 6.81
N ASP A 174 1.83 -12.02 7.61
CA ASP A 174 1.76 -11.88 9.05
C ASP A 174 2.14 -10.47 9.52
N ALA A 175 2.93 -9.72 8.76
CA ALA A 175 3.12 -8.27 8.94
C ALA A 175 1.79 -7.51 8.73
N MET A 176 1.02 -7.88 7.70
CA MET A 176 -0.33 -7.35 7.47
C MET A 176 -1.26 -7.63 8.65
N ARG A 177 -1.34 -8.91 9.06
CA ARG A 177 -2.20 -9.34 10.18
C ARG A 177 -1.79 -8.72 11.51
N GLN A 178 -0.49 -8.60 11.77
CA GLN A 178 0.04 -7.96 12.96
C GLN A 178 -0.30 -6.46 12.98
N SER A 179 -0.23 -5.78 11.84
CA SER A 179 -0.57 -4.36 11.78
C SER A 179 -2.07 -4.12 12.00
N VAL A 180 -2.93 -5.03 11.53
CA VAL A 180 -4.36 -5.01 11.87
C VAL A 180 -4.59 -5.33 13.36
N LEU A 181 -3.89 -6.32 13.92
CA LEU A 181 -3.94 -6.64 15.34
C LEU A 181 -3.54 -5.42 16.19
N ASP A 182 -2.52 -4.68 15.80
CA ASP A 182 -2.07 -3.47 16.49
C ASP A 182 -3.20 -2.42 16.56
N HIS A 183 -3.96 -2.23 15.47
CA HIS A 183 -5.16 -1.38 15.49
C HIS A 183 -6.24 -1.92 16.44
N MET A 184 -6.53 -3.23 16.40
CA MET A 184 -7.52 -3.86 17.28
C MET A 184 -7.15 -3.71 18.76
N GLN A 185 -5.86 -3.77 19.09
CA GLN A 185 -5.39 -3.55 20.47
C GLN A 185 -5.61 -2.10 20.93
N LEU A 186 -5.38 -1.12 20.04
CA LEU A 186 -5.66 0.27 20.35
C LEU A 186 -7.17 0.54 20.48
N ILE A 187 -8.00 -0.04 19.61
CA ILE A 187 -9.46 -0.02 19.76
C ILE A 187 -9.86 -0.57 21.13
N ARG A 188 -9.31 -1.72 21.52
CA ARG A 188 -9.59 -2.33 22.83
C ARG A 188 -9.18 -1.42 23.99
N ALA A 189 -8.02 -0.76 23.91
CA ALA A 189 -7.59 0.20 24.91
C ALA A 189 -8.55 1.40 25.00
N MET A 190 -8.90 2.00 23.86
CA MET A 190 -9.81 3.15 23.79
C MET A 190 -11.24 2.83 24.24
N ARG A 191 -11.69 1.59 24.09
CA ARG A 191 -12.98 1.14 24.64
C ARG A 191 -12.96 1.09 26.17
N GLY A 192 -11.78 1.03 26.79
CA GLY A 192 -11.57 1.11 28.22
C GLY A 192 -11.61 2.53 28.79
N PHE A 193 -11.72 3.58 27.94
CA PHE A 193 -11.91 4.96 28.38
C PHE A 193 -13.36 5.17 28.83
N ASP A 194 -13.71 4.55 29.97
CA ASP A 194 -15.07 4.41 30.47
C ASP A 194 -15.48 5.49 31.50
N GLY A 195 -14.65 6.54 31.64
CA GLY A 195 -14.81 7.59 32.64
C GLY A 195 -14.49 7.15 34.07
N ARG A 196 -13.82 6.00 34.25
CA ARG A 196 -13.35 5.50 35.55
C ARG A 196 -11.93 4.99 35.53
N ALA A 197 -11.52 4.32 34.45
CA ALA A 197 -10.13 3.91 34.26
C ALA A 197 -9.23 5.13 34.30
N THR A 198 -8.08 5.02 34.97
CA THR A 198 -7.12 6.12 35.12
C THR A 198 -5.91 5.96 34.21
N SER A 199 -5.31 7.09 33.84
CA SER A 199 -4.04 7.19 33.12
C SER A 199 -2.87 6.79 34.04
N PRO A 200 -1.80 6.18 33.50
CA PRO A 200 -0.54 6.05 34.23
C PRO A 200 0.29 7.35 34.26
N ASP A 201 -0.13 8.37 33.50
CA ASP A 201 0.52 9.68 33.38
C ASP A 201 -0.30 10.77 34.09
N ASP A 202 0.38 11.78 34.63
CA ASP A 202 -0.17 13.01 35.21
C ASP A 202 -0.41 14.05 34.09
N LEU A 203 -1.63 14.01 33.53
CA LEU A 203 -2.08 14.76 32.35
C LEU A 203 -2.48 16.20 32.69
N ASP A 204 -2.97 16.47 33.91
CA ASP A 204 -3.32 17.82 34.36
C ASP A 204 -2.17 18.55 35.09
N HIS A 205 -1.09 17.83 35.38
CA HIS A 205 0.12 18.30 36.06
C HIS A 205 -0.10 18.76 37.51
N ASP A 206 -1.07 18.16 38.21
CA ASP A 206 -1.34 18.46 39.62
C ASP A 206 -0.47 17.65 40.61
N GLY A 207 0.32 16.70 40.10
CA GLY A 207 1.22 15.84 40.86
C GLY A 207 0.58 14.53 41.34
N ARG A 208 -0.62 14.18 40.86
CA ARG A 208 -1.34 12.95 41.17
C ARG A 208 -1.46 12.08 39.91
N LEU A 209 -1.67 10.77 40.10
CA LEU A 209 -1.85 9.80 39.01
C LEU A 209 -3.28 9.25 39.07
N ASP A 210 -4.26 10.16 39.11
CA ASP A 210 -5.69 9.84 39.16
C ASP A 210 -6.50 10.42 37.98
N ASP A 211 -5.84 10.98 36.97
CA ASP A 211 -6.45 11.44 35.72
C ASP A 211 -7.17 10.32 34.97
N LEU A 212 -8.25 10.67 34.27
CA LEU A 212 -9.02 9.70 33.49
C LEU A 212 -8.25 9.23 32.26
N ALA A 213 -8.31 7.93 31.98
CA ALA A 213 -7.80 7.38 30.74
C ALA A 213 -8.62 7.92 29.56
N GLY A 214 -7.95 8.56 28.61
CA GLY A 214 -8.59 9.18 27.44
C GLY A 214 -9.03 10.64 27.64
N ASP A 215 -8.74 11.24 28.81
CA ASP A 215 -8.82 12.67 29.10
C ASP A 215 -7.43 13.29 28.96
N PHE A 216 -7.01 13.51 27.71
CA PHE A 216 -5.66 13.93 27.35
C PHE A 216 -5.39 15.40 27.62
N ASN A 217 -6.42 16.21 27.85
CA ASN A 217 -6.28 17.62 28.22
C ASN A 217 -6.42 17.86 29.74
N GLY A 218 -6.75 16.84 30.53
CA GLY A 218 -6.83 16.88 31.99
C GLY A 218 -8.01 17.70 32.51
N ASP A 219 -9.11 17.80 31.75
CA ASP A 219 -10.26 18.64 32.11
C ASP A 219 -11.36 17.91 32.90
N GLY A 220 -11.17 16.63 33.17
CA GLY A 220 -12.10 15.73 33.85
C GLY A 220 -13.12 15.06 32.93
N VAL A 221 -13.02 15.23 31.60
CA VAL A 221 -13.91 14.64 30.60
C VAL A 221 -13.11 13.78 29.61
N VAL A 222 -13.53 12.53 29.42
CA VAL A 222 -12.95 11.68 28.37
C VAL A 222 -13.16 12.31 27.00
N ASP A 223 -12.07 12.54 26.26
CA ASP A 223 -12.06 13.25 24.99
C ASP A 223 -12.55 12.40 23.82
N VAL A 224 -12.17 11.12 23.78
CA VAL A 224 -12.34 10.25 22.62
C VAL A 224 -12.68 8.82 23.01
N GLY A 225 -13.39 8.12 22.13
CA GLY A 225 -13.65 6.69 22.34
C GLY A 225 -14.57 6.40 23.52
N GLY A 226 -14.29 5.31 24.23
CA GLY A 226 -15.17 4.74 25.25
C GLY A 226 -15.99 3.54 24.77
N PRO A 227 -16.65 2.83 25.69
CA PRO A 227 -17.25 1.52 25.41
C PRO A 227 -18.38 1.56 24.38
N ASP A 228 -19.09 2.68 24.28
CA ASP A 228 -20.25 2.88 23.40
C ASP A 228 -19.93 3.76 22.17
N ALA A 229 -18.70 4.28 22.06
CA ALA A 229 -18.32 5.13 20.95
C ALA A 229 -18.25 4.35 19.62
N PRO A 230 -18.64 4.97 18.49
CA PRO A 230 -18.41 4.39 17.20
C PRO A 230 -16.93 4.48 16.80
N TYR A 231 -16.42 3.39 16.22
CA TYR A 231 -15.08 3.31 15.65
C TYR A 231 -15.15 3.12 14.14
N PHE A 232 -14.23 3.74 13.41
CA PHE A 232 -14.16 3.71 11.96
C PHE A 232 -12.74 3.43 11.47
N THR A 233 -12.58 3.09 10.20
CA THR A 233 -11.23 2.97 9.60
C THR A 233 -11.19 3.49 8.16
N THR A 234 -10.13 4.23 7.85
CA THR A 234 -9.80 4.72 6.52
C THR A 234 -8.28 4.80 6.37
N GLY A 235 -7.79 5.10 5.19
CA GLY A 235 -6.36 5.18 4.90
C GLY A 235 -6.11 5.07 3.41
N GLY A 236 -5.01 5.66 2.97
CA GLY A 236 -4.56 5.61 1.58
C GLY A 236 -3.56 4.48 1.34
N SER A 237 -3.57 3.85 0.18
CA SER A 237 -2.53 2.89 -0.23
C SER A 237 -2.45 1.68 0.71
N LEU A 238 -1.29 1.41 1.34
CA LEU A 238 -1.15 0.42 2.41
C LEU A 238 -2.21 0.60 3.50
N GLY A 239 -2.50 1.83 3.90
CA GLY A 239 -3.56 2.14 4.85
C GLY A 239 -4.94 1.68 4.38
N GLY A 240 -5.23 1.82 3.09
CA GLY A 240 -6.47 1.32 2.49
C GLY A 240 -6.56 -0.22 2.55
N ILE A 241 -5.45 -0.91 2.30
CA ILE A 241 -5.34 -2.38 2.43
C ILE A 241 -5.59 -2.80 3.90
N LEU A 242 -4.99 -2.11 4.87
CA LEU A 242 -5.20 -2.36 6.30
C LEU A 242 -6.64 -2.09 6.73
N SER A 243 -7.24 -0.98 6.30
CA SER A 243 -8.63 -0.62 6.60
C SER A 243 -9.64 -1.63 6.04
N MET A 244 -9.39 -2.17 4.85
CA MET A 244 -10.23 -3.22 4.26
C MET A 244 -10.30 -4.45 5.18
N THR A 245 -9.16 -4.87 5.72
CA THR A 245 -9.06 -6.02 6.65
C THR A 245 -9.64 -5.68 8.02
N LEU A 246 -9.21 -4.57 8.63
CA LEU A 246 -9.67 -4.15 9.96
C LEU A 246 -11.19 -3.99 10.01
N GLY A 247 -11.78 -3.35 9.01
CA GLY A 247 -13.22 -3.14 8.94
C GLY A 247 -14.03 -4.43 8.80
N GLY A 248 -13.47 -5.51 8.24
CA GLY A 248 -14.11 -6.83 8.22
C GLY A 248 -13.83 -7.68 9.46
N ALA A 249 -12.72 -7.42 10.17
CA ALA A 249 -12.20 -8.26 11.23
C ALA A 249 -12.66 -7.86 12.66
N ASP A 250 -12.81 -6.57 12.95
CA ASP A 250 -13.14 -6.08 14.30
C ASP A 250 -14.62 -5.69 14.43
N ALA A 251 -15.34 -6.31 15.36
CA ALA A 251 -16.78 -6.07 15.61
C ALA A 251 -17.10 -4.64 16.09
N SER A 252 -16.11 -3.92 16.60
CA SER A 252 -16.27 -2.55 17.13
C SER A 252 -16.32 -1.53 16.00
N VAL A 253 -15.77 -1.87 14.83
CA VAL A 253 -15.72 -0.98 13.66
C VAL A 253 -17.10 -0.94 13.00
N ARG A 254 -17.70 0.24 12.94
CA ARG A 254 -19.03 0.45 12.34
C ARG A 254 -18.99 0.63 10.83
N ALA A 255 -17.93 1.28 10.33
CA ALA A 255 -17.76 1.55 8.92
C ALA A 255 -16.29 1.66 8.52
N ALA A 256 -15.99 1.25 7.29
CA ALA A 256 -14.69 1.41 6.67
C ALA A 256 -14.81 2.19 5.35
N ALA A 257 -13.84 3.07 5.10
CA ALA A 257 -13.72 3.80 3.84
C ALA A 257 -12.28 3.72 3.30
N PRO A 258 -11.81 2.55 2.84
CA PRO A 258 -10.45 2.40 2.33
C PRO A 258 -10.26 3.20 1.03
N VAL A 259 -9.14 3.93 0.95
CA VAL A 259 -8.77 4.74 -0.21
C VAL A 259 -7.60 4.10 -0.94
N SER A 260 -7.77 3.83 -2.23
CA SER A 260 -6.76 3.20 -3.10
C SER A 260 -6.15 1.95 -2.45
N GLY A 261 -7.00 1.16 -1.80
CA GLY A 261 -6.66 -0.15 -1.27
C GLY A 261 -6.81 -1.24 -2.34
N GLY A 262 -6.46 -2.47 -1.99
CA GLY A 262 -6.53 -3.60 -2.91
C GLY A 262 -6.64 -4.95 -2.19
N GLY A 263 -7.42 -5.86 -2.77
CA GLY A 263 -7.49 -7.27 -2.40
C GLY A 263 -6.91 -8.18 -3.49
N GLY A 264 -6.46 -9.37 -3.12
CA GLY A 264 -5.64 -10.21 -4.00
C GLY A 264 -4.20 -9.72 -4.01
N LEU A 265 -3.49 -9.91 -2.91
CA LEU A 265 -2.17 -9.35 -2.66
C LEU A 265 -1.11 -9.82 -3.66
N THR A 266 -1.27 -11.00 -4.26
CA THR A 266 -0.40 -11.39 -5.38
C THR A 266 -0.65 -10.54 -6.63
N ASP A 267 -1.89 -10.14 -6.90
CA ASP A 267 -2.21 -9.28 -8.05
C ASP A 267 -1.68 -7.86 -7.81
N VAL A 268 -1.79 -7.35 -6.58
CA VAL A 268 -1.12 -6.11 -6.16
C VAL A 268 0.38 -6.23 -6.36
N GLY A 269 1.01 -7.26 -5.79
CA GLY A 269 2.47 -7.43 -5.80
C GLY A 269 3.07 -7.56 -7.20
N ILE A 270 2.37 -8.17 -8.17
CA ILE A 270 2.91 -8.35 -9.53
C ILE A 270 2.61 -7.24 -10.52
N ARG A 271 1.58 -6.42 -10.26
CA ARG A 271 1.16 -5.34 -11.16
C ARG A 271 1.50 -3.96 -10.64
N SER A 272 1.89 -3.84 -9.38
CA SER A 272 2.24 -2.56 -8.77
C SER A 272 3.40 -1.88 -9.51
N THR A 273 3.22 -0.58 -9.79
CA THR A 273 4.30 0.32 -10.23
C THR A 273 4.98 1.03 -9.06
N GLN A 274 4.49 0.83 -7.83
CA GLN A 274 5.00 1.46 -6.62
C GLN A 274 6.47 1.07 -6.41
N GLY A 275 7.34 2.08 -6.33
CA GLY A 275 8.72 1.87 -5.86
C GLY A 275 8.70 1.27 -4.46
N GLY A 276 9.61 0.34 -4.19
CA GLY A 276 9.56 -0.49 -3.00
C GLY A 276 9.03 -1.89 -3.28
N VAL A 277 7.81 -1.95 -3.82
CA VAL A 277 7.08 -3.21 -4.02
C VAL A 277 7.65 -4.00 -5.19
N LYS A 278 7.89 -3.36 -6.34
CA LYS A 278 8.41 -4.05 -7.52
C LYS A 278 9.83 -4.58 -7.29
N GLU A 279 10.63 -3.91 -6.46
CA GLU A 279 11.95 -4.37 -6.03
C GLU A 279 11.85 -5.52 -5.03
N ALA A 280 11.16 -5.32 -3.91
CA ALA A 280 11.12 -6.32 -2.85
C ALA A 280 10.32 -7.60 -3.23
N VAL A 281 9.36 -7.49 -4.15
CA VAL A 281 8.55 -8.62 -4.63
C VAL A 281 9.04 -9.11 -5.99
N ILE A 282 8.89 -8.32 -7.06
CA ILE A 282 9.12 -8.83 -8.43
C ILE A 282 10.60 -9.10 -8.70
N LEU A 283 11.50 -8.21 -8.28
CA LEU A 283 12.93 -8.42 -8.47
C LEU A 283 13.44 -9.59 -7.60
N ARG A 284 12.85 -9.88 -6.43
CA ARG A 284 13.17 -11.08 -5.64
C ARG A 284 12.66 -12.37 -6.30
N VAL A 285 11.47 -12.35 -6.88
CA VAL A 285 10.89 -13.50 -7.61
C VAL A 285 11.68 -13.79 -8.89
N MET A 286 12.08 -12.75 -9.62
CA MET A 286 12.78 -12.91 -10.90
C MET A 286 14.29 -13.01 -10.79
N GLY A 287 14.85 -12.41 -9.76
CA GLY A 287 16.28 -12.27 -9.55
C GLY A 287 16.85 -13.37 -8.65
N PRO A 288 18.12 -13.20 -8.24
CA PRO A 288 19.05 -12.18 -8.71
C PRO A 288 19.24 -12.23 -10.24
N LEU A 289 19.28 -11.06 -10.88
CA LEU A 289 19.43 -10.96 -12.32
C LEU A 289 20.89 -10.71 -12.66
N MET A 290 21.49 -11.54 -13.51
CA MET A 290 22.72 -11.19 -14.21
C MET A 290 22.37 -10.49 -15.52
N VAL A 291 22.92 -9.30 -15.72
CA VAL A 291 22.75 -8.49 -16.92
C VAL A 291 24.07 -8.18 -17.57
N ALA A 292 24.04 -8.08 -18.90
CA ALA A 292 25.12 -7.54 -19.70
C ALA A 292 24.66 -6.26 -20.39
N MET A 293 25.45 -5.20 -20.25
CA MET A 293 25.16 -3.88 -20.80
C MET A 293 26.47 -3.23 -21.26
N PRO A 294 26.53 -2.58 -22.44
CA PRO A 294 27.71 -1.83 -22.86
C PRO A 294 28.11 -0.79 -21.82
N ALA A 295 29.42 -0.64 -21.55
CA ALA A 295 29.91 0.29 -20.51
C ALA A 295 29.41 1.73 -20.72
N GLY A 296 29.38 2.20 -21.97
CA GLY A 296 28.85 3.53 -22.33
C GLY A 296 27.36 3.74 -22.04
N ALA A 297 26.60 2.70 -21.66
CA ALA A 297 25.23 2.83 -21.18
C ALA A 297 25.12 3.27 -19.71
N TYR A 298 26.24 3.36 -18.99
CA TYR A 298 26.34 3.83 -17.61
C TYR A 298 27.10 5.15 -17.51
N PRO A 299 26.49 6.28 -17.91
CA PRO A 299 27.12 7.58 -17.76
C PRO A 299 27.37 7.89 -16.27
N PRO A 300 28.38 8.73 -15.94
CA PRO A 300 28.64 9.15 -14.56
C PRO A 300 27.40 9.72 -13.86
N ASP A 301 27.23 9.39 -12.58
CA ASP A 301 26.15 9.93 -11.73
C ASP A 301 26.69 11.09 -10.89
N GLN A 302 26.22 12.31 -11.13
CA GLN A 302 26.73 13.52 -10.45
C GLN A 302 28.26 13.64 -10.48
N GLY A 303 28.88 13.22 -11.59
CA GLY A 303 30.35 13.21 -11.76
C GLY A 303 31.06 12.00 -11.15
N ARG A 304 30.35 11.10 -10.47
CA ARG A 304 30.87 9.84 -9.92
C ARG A 304 30.80 8.73 -10.96
N THR A 305 31.89 7.97 -11.09
CA THR A 305 32.00 6.82 -12.00
C THR A 305 31.07 5.67 -11.58
N ARG A 306 30.39 5.03 -12.55
CA ARG A 306 29.40 3.95 -12.30
C ARG A 306 29.80 2.58 -12.83
N THR A 307 30.90 2.50 -13.57
CA THR A 307 31.46 1.28 -14.16
C THR A 307 32.98 1.40 -14.16
N ALA A 308 33.65 0.29 -13.89
CA ALA A 308 35.09 0.12 -14.03
C ALA A 308 35.48 -0.26 -15.48
N CYS A 309 34.50 -0.57 -16.33
CA CYS A 309 34.72 -1.04 -17.69
C CYS A 309 34.99 0.12 -18.65
N ARG A 310 35.87 -0.13 -19.63
CA ARG A 310 36.19 0.82 -20.71
C ARG A 310 35.03 0.91 -21.70
N ASP A 311 34.92 2.02 -22.42
CA ASP A 311 33.83 2.29 -23.38
C ASP A 311 33.58 1.19 -24.41
N ASN A 312 34.61 0.42 -24.79
CA ASN A 312 34.53 -0.67 -25.75
C ASN A 312 34.22 -2.05 -25.13
N GLN A 313 34.01 -2.11 -23.81
CA GLN A 313 33.71 -3.32 -23.06
C GLN A 313 32.23 -3.40 -22.67
N THR A 314 31.80 -4.61 -22.32
CA THR A 314 30.49 -4.89 -21.75
C THR A 314 30.62 -5.14 -20.26
N SER A 315 29.83 -4.41 -19.47
CA SER A 315 29.72 -4.61 -18.04
C SER A 315 28.80 -5.80 -17.76
N LEU A 316 29.30 -6.78 -17.00
CA LEU A 316 28.47 -7.82 -16.37
C LEU A 316 28.15 -7.40 -14.94
N ARG A 317 26.86 -7.41 -14.60
CA ARG A 317 26.37 -6.92 -13.31
C ARG A 317 25.24 -7.76 -12.77
N PHE A 318 25.13 -7.81 -11.45
CA PHE A 318 23.90 -8.20 -10.80
C PHE A 318 22.95 -7.01 -10.67
N ILE A 319 21.66 -7.27 -10.87
CA ILE A 319 20.55 -6.44 -10.41
C ILE A 319 19.77 -7.28 -9.38
N VAL A 320 19.69 -6.80 -8.15
CA VAL A 320 19.12 -7.52 -7.00
C VAL A 320 18.27 -6.60 -6.11
N PRO A 321 17.39 -7.15 -5.26
CA PRO A 321 16.73 -6.35 -4.24
C PRO A 321 17.74 -5.90 -3.19
N ASP A 322 17.79 -4.60 -2.94
CA ASP A 322 18.44 -3.99 -1.79
C ASP A 322 17.35 -3.50 -0.85
N VAL A 323 16.92 -4.35 0.08
CA VAL A 323 15.68 -4.17 0.85
C VAL A 323 14.48 -4.01 -0.11
N ASN A 324 14.01 -2.77 -0.30
CA ASN A 324 12.92 -2.35 -1.17
C ASN A 324 13.39 -1.41 -2.29
N ASP A 325 14.70 -1.22 -2.46
CA ASP A 325 15.33 -0.55 -3.58
C ASP A 325 16.03 -1.53 -4.54
N THR A 326 16.54 -0.99 -5.64
CA THR A 326 17.32 -1.77 -6.62
C THR A 326 18.80 -1.67 -6.28
N GLY A 327 19.40 -2.80 -5.91
CA GLY A 327 20.85 -2.96 -5.81
C GLY A 327 21.46 -3.31 -7.16
N GLU A 328 22.56 -2.65 -7.51
CA GLU A 328 23.40 -2.99 -8.66
C GLU A 328 24.82 -3.33 -8.20
N LEU A 329 25.40 -4.40 -8.76
CA LEU A 329 26.76 -4.84 -8.46
C LEU A 329 27.49 -5.23 -9.74
N GLU A 330 28.46 -4.44 -10.18
CA GLU A 330 29.35 -4.83 -11.29
C GLU A 330 30.35 -5.91 -10.83
N VAL A 331 30.52 -6.95 -11.65
CA VAL A 331 31.36 -8.11 -11.33
C VAL A 331 32.45 -8.41 -12.33
N ALA A 332 32.30 -8.00 -13.60
CA ALA A 332 33.29 -8.23 -14.64
C ALA A 332 33.15 -7.30 -15.85
N CYS A 333 34.26 -7.11 -16.56
CA CYS A 333 34.32 -6.40 -17.83
C CYS A 333 34.66 -7.40 -18.95
N VAL A 334 33.75 -7.54 -19.92
CA VAL A 334 33.88 -8.50 -21.02
C VAL A 334 34.23 -7.77 -22.31
N GLU A 335 35.23 -8.27 -23.03
CA GLU A 335 35.65 -7.66 -24.28
C GLU A 335 34.61 -7.88 -25.39
N ARG A 336 34.52 -6.95 -26.35
CA ARG A 336 33.55 -7.03 -27.46
C ARG A 336 33.66 -8.31 -28.31
N GLY A 337 34.85 -8.91 -28.37
CA GLY A 337 35.09 -10.18 -29.08
C GLY A 337 34.69 -11.44 -28.29
N GLU A 338 34.47 -11.30 -26.99
CA GLU A 338 34.12 -12.39 -26.08
C GLU A 338 32.60 -12.56 -25.94
N LEU A 339 31.83 -11.49 -26.16
CA LEU A 339 30.37 -11.47 -26.13
C LEU A 339 29.82 -10.65 -27.31
N GLY A 340 29.34 -11.35 -28.34
CA GLY A 340 28.74 -10.76 -29.52
C GLY A 340 27.22 -10.95 -29.60
N VAL A 341 26.61 -10.29 -30.59
CA VAL A 341 25.20 -10.51 -30.94
C VAL A 341 24.99 -11.96 -31.38
N GLY A 342 24.00 -12.64 -30.79
CA GLY A 342 23.64 -14.02 -31.13
C GLY A 342 24.45 -15.09 -30.41
N ASP A 343 25.46 -14.72 -29.62
CA ASP A 343 26.16 -15.66 -28.73
C ASP A 343 25.23 -16.19 -27.63
N ASP A 344 25.46 -17.41 -27.19
CA ASP A 344 24.62 -18.06 -26.17
C ASP A 344 25.33 -17.96 -24.81
N VAL A 345 24.60 -17.55 -23.78
CA VAL A 345 25.12 -17.40 -22.41
C VAL A 345 24.44 -18.41 -21.52
N VAL A 346 25.22 -19.11 -20.70
CA VAL A 346 24.73 -20.03 -19.67
C VAL A 346 25.30 -19.61 -18.32
N ILE A 347 24.43 -19.45 -17.34
CA ILE A 347 24.79 -19.22 -15.95
C ILE A 347 24.43 -20.47 -15.16
N THR A 348 25.35 -20.94 -14.33
CA THR A 348 25.16 -22.12 -13.49
C THR A 348 25.37 -21.75 -12.03
N ASN A 349 24.40 -22.11 -11.18
CA ASN A 349 24.59 -22.16 -9.74
C ASN A 349 25.32 -23.46 -9.42
N VAL A 350 26.59 -23.34 -9.03
CA VAL A 350 27.49 -24.48 -8.83
C VAL A 350 27.02 -25.35 -7.66
N ARG A 351 26.32 -24.77 -6.68
CA ARG A 351 25.83 -25.49 -5.51
C ARG A 351 24.59 -26.33 -5.83
N SER A 352 23.60 -25.75 -6.51
CA SER A 352 22.35 -26.46 -6.85
C SER A 352 22.44 -27.27 -8.14
N GLY A 353 23.40 -26.97 -9.01
CA GLY A 353 23.52 -27.54 -10.36
C GLY A 353 22.52 -26.95 -11.36
N GLU A 354 21.70 -25.98 -10.95
CA GLU A 354 20.75 -25.34 -11.86
C GLU A 354 21.45 -24.43 -12.86
N SER A 355 20.98 -24.47 -14.11
CA SER A 355 21.43 -23.56 -15.17
C SER A 355 20.28 -22.73 -15.74
N ARG A 356 20.61 -21.52 -16.17
CA ARG A 356 19.72 -20.62 -16.92
C ARG A 356 20.51 -20.01 -18.07
N CYS A 357 19.83 -19.78 -19.19
CA CYS A 357 20.48 -19.40 -20.43
C CYS A 357 19.64 -18.41 -21.23
N ALA A 358 20.33 -17.60 -22.01
CA ALA A 358 19.74 -16.65 -22.94
C ALA A 358 20.67 -16.47 -24.14
N ARG A 359 20.10 -15.98 -25.23
CA ARG A 359 20.87 -15.49 -26.37
C ARG A 359 21.14 -14.01 -26.20
N ALA A 360 22.38 -13.59 -26.41
CA ALA A 360 22.76 -12.20 -26.42
C ALA A 360 22.06 -11.47 -27.57
N SER A 361 21.41 -10.36 -27.24
CA SER A 361 20.70 -9.50 -28.20
C SER A 361 21.67 -8.46 -28.81
N ALA A 362 21.12 -7.38 -29.40
CA ALA A 362 21.94 -6.30 -29.95
C ALA A 362 22.92 -5.76 -28.89
N ASP A 363 24.14 -5.44 -29.34
CA ASP A 363 25.23 -4.93 -28.50
C ASP A 363 25.60 -5.83 -27.31
N GLY A 364 25.42 -7.16 -27.45
CA GLY A 364 25.82 -8.14 -26.43
C GLY A 364 24.91 -8.20 -25.20
N ARG A 365 23.76 -7.50 -25.22
CA ARG A 365 22.89 -7.42 -24.04
C ARG A 365 22.16 -8.72 -23.76
N PHE A 366 22.13 -9.13 -22.50
CA PHE A 366 21.27 -10.20 -22.01
C PHE A 366 20.77 -9.91 -20.59
N ARG A 367 19.74 -10.65 -20.17
CA ARG A 367 19.25 -10.68 -18.79
C ARG A 367 18.85 -12.10 -18.43
N ILE A 368 19.48 -12.67 -17.42
CA ILE A 368 19.21 -14.02 -16.92
C ILE A 368 18.94 -13.92 -15.42
N GLY A 369 17.75 -14.35 -14.99
CA GLY A 369 17.46 -14.54 -13.56
C GLY A 369 17.95 -15.91 -13.10
N MET A 370 18.69 -15.96 -12.01
CA MET A 370 19.29 -17.20 -11.50
C MET A 370 18.69 -17.56 -10.13
N PRO A 371 18.06 -18.73 -9.96
CA PRO A 371 17.70 -19.21 -8.63
C PRO A 371 18.97 -19.42 -7.79
N SER A 372 19.03 -18.74 -6.65
CA SER A 372 20.19 -18.82 -5.76
C SER A 372 19.84 -18.32 -4.37
N ASN A 373 20.55 -18.84 -3.37
CA ASN A 373 20.65 -18.21 -2.07
C ASN A 373 21.77 -17.16 -2.08
N LEU A 374 21.79 -16.32 -1.04
CA LEU A 374 22.94 -15.47 -0.75
C LEU A 374 24.23 -16.32 -0.67
N ASP A 375 25.31 -15.84 -1.28
CA ASP A 375 26.64 -16.46 -1.33
C ASP A 375 26.80 -17.76 -2.14
N ASP A 376 25.75 -18.24 -2.81
CA ASP A 376 25.87 -19.37 -3.74
C ASP A 376 26.90 -19.06 -4.84
N ARG A 377 27.80 -20.00 -5.12
CA ARG A 377 28.82 -19.83 -6.16
C ARG A 377 28.19 -19.92 -7.54
N LEU A 378 28.48 -18.94 -8.39
CA LEU A 378 27.98 -18.85 -9.76
C LEU A 378 29.12 -18.94 -10.78
N GLU A 379 28.79 -19.43 -11.97
CA GLU A 379 29.69 -19.43 -13.13
C GLU A 379 28.93 -18.99 -14.37
N VAL A 380 29.46 -18.00 -15.09
CA VAL A 380 28.92 -17.52 -16.37
C VAL A 380 29.81 -18.05 -17.48
N ARG A 381 29.23 -18.79 -18.43
CA ARG A 381 29.89 -19.26 -19.66
C ARG A 381 29.25 -18.60 -20.86
N ILE A 382 30.08 -18.00 -21.70
CA ILE A 382 29.67 -17.39 -22.96
C ILE A 382 30.16 -18.29 -24.09
N PHE A 383 29.25 -18.73 -24.93
CA PHE A 383 29.52 -19.62 -26.06
C PHE A 383 29.31 -18.89 -27.37
N ARG A 384 30.02 -19.36 -28.40
CA ARG A 384 29.69 -18.98 -29.77
C ARG A 384 28.23 -19.35 -30.09
N GLY A 385 27.51 -18.45 -30.76
CA GLY A 385 26.10 -18.62 -31.07
C GLY A 385 25.73 -19.96 -31.70
N GLY A 386 24.59 -20.51 -31.28
CA GLY A 386 24.10 -21.83 -31.71
C GLY A 386 24.55 -22.99 -30.83
N ALA A 387 25.15 -22.70 -29.67
CA ALA A 387 25.58 -23.68 -28.68
C ALA A 387 24.41 -24.26 -27.87
N VAL A 388 23.41 -23.44 -27.51
CA VAL A 388 22.23 -23.90 -26.76
C VAL A 388 21.19 -24.46 -27.74
N THR A 389 20.89 -25.75 -27.59
CA THR A 389 19.89 -26.48 -28.41
C THR A 389 18.48 -26.35 -27.86
N ASP A 390 18.34 -26.16 -26.54
CA ASP A 390 17.06 -26.01 -25.85
C ASP A 390 17.20 -24.98 -24.71
N PHE A 391 16.49 -23.85 -24.82
CA PHE A 391 16.47 -22.77 -23.81
C PHE A 391 15.54 -23.05 -22.62
N GLY A 392 14.82 -24.17 -22.63
CA GLY A 392 14.02 -24.66 -21.52
C GLY A 392 14.88 -25.26 -20.41
N ASN A 393 15.90 -26.04 -20.79
CA ASN A 393 16.81 -26.76 -19.88
C ASN A 393 18.29 -26.38 -20.06
N CYS A 394 18.60 -25.48 -21.00
CA CYS A 394 19.96 -25.05 -21.32
C CYS A 394 20.87 -26.16 -21.84
N ALA A 395 20.32 -27.14 -22.55
CA ALA A 395 21.07 -28.21 -23.18
C ALA A 395 22.05 -27.66 -24.24
N LEU A 396 23.33 -28.00 -24.08
CA LEU A 396 24.40 -27.59 -24.98
C LEU A 396 24.67 -28.62 -26.07
N ARG A 397 25.12 -28.16 -27.22
CA ARG A 397 25.74 -29.03 -28.22
C ARG A 397 27.04 -29.64 -27.67
N PRO A 398 27.38 -30.89 -28.04
CA PRO A 398 28.63 -31.52 -27.60
C PRO A 398 29.90 -30.76 -28.01
N ASP A 399 29.85 -30.04 -29.13
CA ASP A 399 30.96 -29.29 -29.73
C ASP A 399 30.87 -27.77 -29.47
N ALA A 400 30.08 -27.35 -28.48
CA ALA A 400 29.90 -25.94 -28.15
C ALA A 400 31.23 -25.25 -27.76
N GLU A 401 31.64 -24.27 -28.57
CA GLU A 401 32.85 -23.47 -28.35
C GLU A 401 32.62 -22.41 -27.26
N VAL A 402 33.37 -22.50 -26.15
CA VAL A 402 33.36 -21.49 -25.08
C VAL A 402 34.26 -20.32 -25.48
N ARG A 403 33.70 -19.11 -25.52
CA ARG A 403 34.44 -17.86 -25.73
C ARG A 403 35.02 -17.31 -24.43
N ARG A 404 34.24 -17.36 -23.34
CA ARG A 404 34.61 -16.74 -22.06
C ARG A 404 33.97 -17.48 -20.89
N ILE A 405 34.71 -17.55 -19.79
CA ILE A 405 34.21 -18.03 -18.49
C ILE A 405 34.48 -16.93 -17.47
N VAL A 406 33.43 -16.54 -16.74
CA VAL A 406 33.50 -15.64 -15.58
C VAL A 406 33.06 -16.43 -14.37
N SER A 407 34.02 -16.81 -13.53
CA SER A 407 33.80 -17.59 -12.30
C SER A 407 34.42 -16.94 -11.05
N GLN A 408 34.97 -15.75 -11.21
CA GLN A 408 35.61 -14.95 -10.18
C GLN A 408 35.16 -13.48 -10.29
N MET A 409 35.26 -12.75 -9.18
CA MET A 409 35.04 -11.31 -9.11
C MET A 409 36.20 -10.60 -9.80
N GLU A 410 35.92 -9.96 -10.92
CA GLU A 410 36.90 -9.18 -11.70
C GLU A 410 36.77 -7.69 -11.46
N VAL A 411 35.65 -7.21 -10.91
CA VAL A 411 35.44 -5.83 -10.43
C VAL A 411 35.11 -5.86 -8.94
N VAL A 412 35.70 -4.94 -8.18
CA VAL A 412 35.59 -4.87 -6.71
C VAL A 412 35.36 -3.44 -6.20
N GLU A 413 35.12 -3.32 -4.89
CA GLU A 413 34.96 -2.05 -4.21
C GLU A 413 36.17 -1.13 -4.47
N GLY A 414 35.89 0.12 -4.86
CA GLY A 414 36.89 1.13 -5.19
C GLY A 414 37.29 1.19 -6.67
N ASP A 415 36.90 0.23 -7.51
CA ASP A 415 37.17 0.30 -8.95
C ASP A 415 36.33 1.38 -9.67
N CYS A 416 35.19 1.75 -9.09
CA CYS A 416 34.42 2.93 -9.45
C CYS A 416 33.67 3.47 -8.24
N ASP A 417 33.20 4.72 -8.34
CA ASP A 417 32.62 5.45 -7.22
C ASP A 417 31.25 4.93 -6.79
N VAL A 418 30.50 4.29 -7.68
CA VAL A 418 29.11 3.84 -7.44
C VAL A 418 28.88 2.43 -8.01
N HIS A 419 28.38 1.51 -7.19
CA HIS A 419 27.94 0.14 -7.61
C HIS A 419 29.03 -0.82 -8.12
N CYS A 420 30.32 -0.51 -7.92
CA CYS A 420 31.41 -1.47 -8.13
C CYS A 420 31.72 -2.21 -6.84
N GLY A 421 31.48 -3.52 -6.80
CA GLY A 421 31.83 -4.36 -5.64
C GLY A 421 31.01 -4.19 -4.34
N HIS A 422 29.96 -3.36 -4.29
CA HIS A 422 29.14 -3.17 -3.09
C HIS A 422 27.69 -2.70 -3.39
N ILE A 423 26.77 -2.97 -2.45
CA ILE A 423 25.35 -2.55 -2.40
C ILE A 423 25.02 -2.24 -0.94
N PRO A 424 24.52 -1.05 -0.52
CA PRO A 424 24.02 0.11 -1.28
C PRO A 424 25.12 1.06 -1.85
N PRO A 425 24.79 1.98 -2.78
CA PRO A 425 25.76 2.88 -3.46
C PRO A 425 26.39 4.00 -2.60
N THR A 426 25.87 4.24 -1.39
CA THR A 426 26.39 5.23 -0.44
C THR A 426 26.90 4.50 0.79
N LEU A 427 28.18 4.67 1.10
CA LEU A 427 28.82 4.02 2.23
C LEU A 427 28.95 5.01 3.40
N GLN A 428 28.49 4.60 4.58
CA GLN A 428 29.05 5.08 5.84
C GLN A 428 30.23 4.18 6.24
N PRO A 429 31.27 4.70 6.93
CA PRO A 429 32.47 3.94 7.31
C PRO A 429 32.18 2.66 8.11
N ASP A 430 31.04 2.62 8.80
CA ASP A 430 30.70 1.57 9.77
C ASP A 430 29.63 0.59 9.22
N ALA A 431 29.16 0.86 8.00
CA ALA A 431 28.11 0.07 7.37
C ALA A 431 28.63 -1.34 7.05
N ARG A 432 27.87 -2.40 7.35
CA ARG A 432 28.21 -3.79 6.97
C ARG A 432 27.40 -4.33 5.78
N PRO A 433 27.35 -3.68 4.61
CA PRO A 433 26.73 -4.28 3.45
C PRO A 433 27.55 -5.41 2.83
N ARG A 434 26.93 -6.08 1.86
CA ARG A 434 27.51 -7.16 1.03
C ARG A 434 28.59 -6.56 0.12
N ARG A 435 29.84 -6.62 0.56
CA ARG A 435 31.01 -6.06 -0.11
C ARG A 435 31.92 -7.14 -0.65
N TRP A 436 32.49 -6.88 -1.82
CA TRP A 436 33.59 -7.64 -2.40
C TRP A 436 34.75 -6.70 -2.63
N SER A 437 35.76 -6.81 -1.77
CA SER A 437 37.00 -6.04 -1.83
C SER A 437 38.16 -6.83 -2.45
N GLN A 438 38.00 -8.14 -2.68
CA GLN A 438 39.07 -9.02 -3.15
C GLN A 438 38.87 -9.46 -4.61
N ARG A 439 39.70 -8.94 -5.51
CA ARG A 439 39.75 -9.36 -6.91
C ARG A 439 40.21 -10.82 -7.00
N GLY A 440 39.59 -11.61 -7.88
CA GLY A 440 39.86 -13.04 -8.03
C GLY A 440 39.15 -13.95 -7.02
N ALA A 441 38.39 -13.41 -6.07
CA ALA A 441 37.51 -14.20 -5.22
C ALA A 441 36.44 -14.93 -6.08
N PRO A 442 35.95 -16.12 -5.69
CA PRO A 442 34.89 -16.80 -6.45
C PRO A 442 33.67 -15.90 -6.69
N LEU A 443 33.10 -15.94 -7.90
CA LEU A 443 31.85 -15.25 -8.22
C LEU A 443 30.73 -15.86 -7.37
N ARG A 444 30.06 -15.02 -6.58
CA ARG A 444 28.97 -15.41 -5.69
C ARG A 444 27.74 -14.57 -5.94
N SER A 445 26.59 -15.18 -5.71
CA SER A 445 25.33 -14.45 -5.76
C SER A 445 25.26 -13.44 -4.60
N PRO A 446 25.05 -12.14 -4.89
CA PRO A 446 24.99 -11.12 -3.85
C PRO A 446 23.63 -11.04 -3.18
N ALA A 447 22.64 -11.82 -3.62
CA ALA A 447 21.31 -11.86 -3.00
C ALA A 447 20.63 -13.19 -3.27
N GLU A 448 19.68 -13.53 -2.41
CA GLU A 448 18.79 -14.64 -2.71
C GLU A 448 17.64 -14.22 -3.64
N GLY A 449 17.12 -15.19 -4.38
CA GLY A 449 15.96 -15.00 -5.25
C GLY A 449 15.60 -16.27 -6.03
N MET A 450 14.40 -16.27 -6.61
CA MET A 450 13.80 -17.48 -7.18
C MET A 450 14.15 -17.69 -8.67
N GLY A 451 14.70 -16.68 -9.36
CA GLY A 451 15.07 -16.79 -10.78
C GLY A 451 13.91 -17.11 -11.73
N ILE A 452 12.65 -16.86 -11.33
CA ILE A 452 11.46 -17.24 -12.10
C ILE A 452 11.27 -16.27 -13.28
N ARG A 453 11.08 -16.83 -14.47
CA ARG A 453 10.88 -16.05 -15.70
C ARG A 453 9.45 -15.51 -15.80
N ARG A 454 9.30 -14.25 -16.23
CA ARG A 454 8.00 -13.65 -16.55
C ARG A 454 7.23 -14.47 -17.59
N GLN A 455 5.91 -14.43 -17.51
CA GLN A 455 4.98 -15.04 -18.48
C GLN A 455 5.17 -16.55 -18.71
N THR A 456 5.76 -17.27 -17.76
CA THR A 456 5.92 -18.74 -17.82
C THR A 456 4.82 -19.48 -17.03
N PRO A 457 4.59 -20.77 -17.32
CA PRO A 457 3.74 -21.63 -16.48
C PRO A 457 4.22 -21.71 -15.03
N GLU A 458 5.54 -21.70 -14.82
CA GLU A 458 6.17 -21.68 -13.50
C GLU A 458 5.74 -20.44 -12.71
N MET A 459 5.83 -19.25 -13.30
CA MET A 459 5.36 -18.01 -12.66
C MET A 459 3.87 -18.09 -12.33
N ARG A 460 3.01 -18.55 -13.25
CA ARG A 460 1.58 -18.70 -12.97
C ARG A 460 1.30 -19.64 -11.80
N ARG A 461 2.01 -20.77 -11.72
CA ARG A 461 1.89 -21.73 -10.62
C ARG A 461 2.38 -21.11 -9.30
N PHE A 462 3.52 -20.42 -9.32
CA PHE A 462 4.05 -19.73 -8.15
C PHE A 462 3.02 -18.73 -7.60
N LEU A 463 2.42 -17.91 -8.46
CA LEU A 463 1.44 -16.90 -8.03
C LEU A 463 0.22 -17.51 -7.35
N LEU A 464 -0.30 -18.63 -7.84
CA LEU A 464 -1.42 -19.31 -7.18
C LEU A 464 -1.04 -19.86 -5.79
N LEU A 465 0.16 -20.42 -5.66
CA LEU A 465 0.67 -20.91 -4.37
C LEU A 465 0.98 -19.77 -3.39
N ALA A 466 1.57 -18.69 -3.88
CA ALA A 466 1.83 -17.48 -3.12
C ALA A 466 0.53 -16.86 -2.61
N GLN A 467 -0.52 -16.81 -3.45
CA GLN A 467 -1.82 -16.31 -3.04
C GLN A 467 -2.43 -17.17 -1.92
N ALA A 468 -2.41 -18.50 -2.09
CA ALA A 468 -2.88 -19.41 -1.04
C ALA A 468 -2.11 -19.23 0.30
N ALA A 469 -0.81 -18.91 0.23
CA ALA A 469 -0.03 -18.59 1.42
C ALA A 469 -0.45 -17.26 2.06
N LEU A 470 -0.77 -16.24 1.26
CA LEU A 470 -1.17 -14.89 1.66
C LEU A 470 -2.63 -14.79 2.15
N ASP A 471 -3.52 -15.69 1.72
CA ASP A 471 -4.99 -15.57 1.86
C ASP A 471 -5.46 -15.17 3.27
N ALA A 472 -4.85 -15.69 4.33
CA ALA A 472 -5.25 -15.38 5.72
C ALA A 472 -4.91 -13.94 6.17
N GLY A 473 -4.07 -13.22 5.43
CA GLY A 473 -3.78 -11.80 5.59
C GLY A 473 -4.22 -10.95 4.40
N ASP A 474 -4.88 -11.53 3.40
CA ASP A 474 -5.34 -10.83 2.21
C ASP A 474 -6.69 -10.15 2.46
N PRO A 475 -6.86 -8.84 2.22
CA PRO A 475 -8.13 -8.16 2.41
C PRO A 475 -9.29 -8.80 1.65
N ILE A 476 -9.06 -9.41 0.48
CA ILE A 476 -10.15 -10.02 -0.31
C ILE A 476 -10.86 -11.15 0.45
N SER A 477 -10.17 -11.83 1.35
CA SER A 477 -10.72 -12.86 2.24
C SER A 477 -11.66 -12.29 3.31
N PHE A 478 -11.46 -11.01 3.67
CA PHE A 478 -12.27 -10.30 4.66
C PHE A 478 -13.46 -9.56 4.02
N ALA A 479 -13.45 -9.35 2.70
CA ALA A 479 -14.50 -8.61 2.00
C ALA A 479 -15.92 -9.15 2.26
N PRO A 480 -16.18 -10.48 2.26
CA PRO A 480 -17.50 -11.00 2.60
C PRO A 480 -17.92 -10.78 4.06
N LEU A 481 -16.97 -10.53 4.98
CA LEU A 481 -17.24 -10.40 6.42
C LEU A 481 -17.97 -9.10 6.77
N TYR A 482 -18.03 -8.11 5.86
CA TYR A 482 -18.77 -6.87 6.09
C TYR A 482 -20.28 -7.10 6.27
N PHE A 483 -20.89 -8.01 5.51
CA PHE A 483 -22.31 -8.36 5.70
C PHE A 483 -22.73 -9.73 5.16
N LEU A 484 -22.02 -10.28 4.16
CA LEU A 484 -22.39 -11.52 3.47
C LEU A 484 -22.15 -12.78 4.32
N ARG A 485 -21.02 -12.82 5.02
CA ARG A 485 -20.52 -13.96 5.81
C ARG A 485 -19.95 -13.52 7.16
N ARG A 486 -20.65 -12.63 7.85
CA ARG A 486 -20.24 -12.09 9.16
C ARG A 486 -19.96 -13.20 10.17
N ALA A 487 -18.96 -12.96 11.02
CA ALA A 487 -18.78 -13.74 12.24
C ALA A 487 -19.98 -13.58 13.18
N GLU A 488 -20.20 -14.57 14.04
CA GLU A 488 -21.26 -14.52 15.05
C GLU A 488 -21.10 -13.29 15.96
N GLY A 489 -22.19 -12.58 16.24
CA GLY A 489 -22.18 -11.37 17.08
C GLY A 489 -21.77 -10.07 16.38
N HIS A 490 -21.18 -10.11 15.18
CA HIS A 490 -20.87 -8.89 14.42
C HIS A 490 -22.14 -8.34 13.77
N GLN A 491 -22.33 -7.01 13.74
CA GLN A 491 -23.40 -6.37 12.95
C GLN A 491 -22.95 -6.15 11.49
N PRO A 492 -23.83 -5.83 10.53
CA PRO A 492 -23.39 -5.35 9.23
C PRO A 492 -22.57 -4.06 9.38
N HIS A 493 -21.44 -4.00 8.68
CA HIS A 493 -20.56 -2.84 8.69
C HIS A 493 -20.73 -2.05 7.39
N GLY A 494 -20.69 -0.72 7.49
CA GLY A 494 -20.64 0.14 6.32
C GLY A 494 -19.31 -0.02 5.57
N LEU A 495 -19.34 0.00 4.24
CA LEU A 495 -18.15 -0.03 3.40
C LEU A 495 -18.26 0.98 2.25
N LEU A 496 -17.28 1.89 2.14
CA LEU A 496 -17.09 2.74 0.97
C LEU A 496 -15.71 2.46 0.36
N VAL A 497 -15.64 1.66 -0.70
CA VAL A 497 -14.38 1.42 -1.41
C VAL A 497 -14.10 2.62 -2.33
N VAL A 498 -13.09 3.43 -2.00
CA VAL A 498 -12.69 4.58 -2.83
C VAL A 498 -11.44 4.23 -3.60
N ASN A 499 -11.58 3.82 -4.86
CA ASN A 499 -10.44 3.70 -5.77
C ASN A 499 -10.18 5.05 -6.44
N THR A 500 -8.94 5.29 -6.87
CA THR A 500 -8.64 6.38 -7.81
C THR A 500 -8.50 5.81 -9.22
N ALA A 501 -9.07 6.50 -10.20
CA ALA A 501 -9.01 6.08 -11.59
C ALA A 501 -7.55 5.98 -12.05
N GLY A 502 -7.21 4.87 -12.71
CA GLY A 502 -5.87 4.64 -13.26
C GLY A 502 -4.76 4.39 -12.26
N ASP A 503 -5.07 4.15 -10.99
CA ASP A 503 -4.05 3.75 -10.01
C ASP A 503 -3.35 2.46 -10.46
N GLN A 504 -2.03 2.51 -10.60
CA GLN A 504 -1.16 1.37 -10.86
C GLN A 504 -0.20 1.08 -9.71
N SER A 505 -0.12 1.95 -8.69
CA SER A 505 0.65 1.67 -7.46
C SER A 505 -0.09 0.65 -6.60
N VAL A 506 -1.39 0.86 -6.37
CA VAL A 506 -2.30 -0.19 -5.93
C VAL A 506 -3.31 -0.38 -7.06
N PRO A 507 -3.09 -1.35 -7.96
CA PRO A 507 -3.83 -1.48 -9.20
C PRO A 507 -5.34 -1.36 -9.02
N VAL A 508 -5.99 -0.45 -9.73
CA VAL A 508 -7.43 -0.14 -9.61
C VAL A 508 -8.32 -1.38 -9.77
N ASN A 509 -7.89 -2.40 -10.53
CA ASN A 509 -8.59 -3.67 -10.65
C ASN A 509 -8.64 -4.47 -9.35
N SER A 510 -7.63 -4.34 -8.49
CA SER A 510 -7.55 -5.01 -7.19
C SER A 510 -8.56 -4.43 -6.19
N GLY A 511 -8.67 -3.10 -6.12
CA GLY A 511 -9.71 -2.43 -5.33
C GLY A 511 -11.13 -2.77 -5.81
N ASN A 512 -11.35 -2.82 -7.12
CA ASN A 512 -12.62 -3.31 -7.70
C ASN A 512 -12.84 -4.82 -7.48
N ALA A 513 -11.78 -5.63 -7.39
CA ALA A 513 -11.91 -7.05 -7.05
C ALA A 513 -12.38 -7.24 -5.60
N PHE A 514 -11.85 -6.46 -4.67
CA PHE A 514 -12.34 -6.39 -3.30
C PHE A 514 -13.81 -5.93 -3.25
N ALA A 515 -14.15 -4.85 -3.95
CA ALA A 515 -15.53 -4.34 -4.04
C ALA A 515 -16.51 -5.39 -4.60
N ARG A 516 -16.10 -6.17 -5.62
CA ARG A 516 -16.89 -7.33 -6.10
C ARG A 516 -17.07 -8.38 -5.02
N ALA A 517 -16.00 -8.79 -4.33
CA ALA A 517 -16.05 -9.81 -3.29
C ALA A 517 -16.91 -9.38 -2.10
N ALA A 518 -16.90 -8.10 -1.76
CA ALA A 518 -17.75 -7.46 -0.77
C ALA A 518 -19.22 -7.31 -1.22
N GLY A 519 -19.56 -7.58 -2.48
CA GLY A 519 -20.93 -7.42 -3.00
C GLY A 519 -21.31 -6.00 -3.41
N ALA A 520 -20.36 -5.07 -3.48
CA ALA A 520 -20.54 -3.68 -3.93
C ALA A 520 -20.64 -3.54 -5.45
N ILE A 521 -20.15 -4.53 -6.21
CA ILE A 521 -20.20 -4.57 -7.67
C ILE A 521 -20.82 -5.89 -8.10
N PRO A 522 -22.04 -5.90 -8.66
CA PRO A 522 -22.64 -7.11 -9.18
C PRO A 522 -22.02 -7.44 -10.54
N PHE A 523 -21.73 -8.72 -10.76
CA PHE A 523 -21.05 -9.20 -11.96
C PHE A 523 -21.79 -10.34 -12.67
N LEU A 524 -22.74 -10.98 -11.98
CA LEU A 524 -23.61 -11.98 -12.58
C LEU A 524 -24.84 -11.30 -13.20
N GLY A 525 -25.37 -11.88 -14.29
CA GLY A 525 -26.59 -11.39 -14.94
C GLY A 525 -27.84 -11.58 -14.08
N PRO A 526 -28.99 -11.00 -14.47
CA PRO A 526 -30.21 -11.01 -13.67
C PRO A 526 -30.78 -12.42 -13.40
N LEU A 527 -30.57 -13.37 -14.31
CA LEU A 527 -31.02 -14.77 -14.15
C LEU A 527 -30.14 -15.59 -13.18
N ALA A 528 -29.05 -15.02 -12.68
CA ALA A 528 -28.14 -15.75 -11.80
C ALA A 528 -28.75 -16.06 -10.44
N LEU A 529 -29.65 -15.21 -9.95
CA LEU A 529 -30.38 -15.46 -8.71
C LEU A 529 -31.15 -16.80 -8.77
N GLU A 530 -31.85 -17.05 -9.87
CA GLU A 530 -32.63 -18.28 -10.08
C GLU A 530 -31.73 -19.50 -10.28
N ARG A 531 -30.63 -19.34 -11.05
CA ARG A 531 -29.72 -20.45 -11.40
C ARG A 531 -28.75 -20.82 -10.28
N HIS A 532 -28.34 -19.83 -9.49
CA HIS A 532 -27.34 -19.96 -8.43
C HIS A 532 -27.75 -19.15 -7.19
N PRO A 533 -28.76 -19.59 -6.42
CA PRO A 533 -29.25 -18.85 -5.26
C PRO A 533 -28.18 -18.53 -4.21
N ALA A 534 -27.14 -19.37 -4.08
CA ALA A 534 -26.00 -19.12 -3.20
C ALA A 534 -25.15 -17.89 -3.58
N LEU A 535 -25.32 -17.36 -4.81
CA LEU A 535 -24.63 -16.19 -5.35
C LEU A 535 -25.59 -15.02 -5.60
N ALA A 536 -26.78 -15.04 -4.98
CA ALA A 536 -27.82 -14.02 -5.10
C ALA A 536 -27.29 -12.59 -4.95
N ASP A 537 -26.48 -12.35 -3.93
CA ASP A 537 -25.90 -11.03 -3.62
C ASP A 537 -24.92 -10.50 -4.68
N TYR A 538 -24.49 -11.33 -5.64
CA TYR A 538 -23.62 -10.96 -6.76
C TYR A 538 -24.36 -10.81 -8.09
N ALA A 539 -25.68 -11.09 -8.11
CA ALA A 539 -26.53 -10.90 -9.26
C ALA A 539 -26.85 -9.42 -9.48
N THR A 540 -26.96 -9.02 -10.74
CA THR A 540 -27.39 -7.67 -11.12
C THR A 540 -28.92 -7.63 -11.14
N PRO A 541 -29.57 -6.76 -10.33
CA PRO A 541 -31.02 -6.55 -10.41
C PRO A 541 -31.46 -6.22 -11.83
N ARG A 542 -32.68 -6.63 -12.22
CA ARG A 542 -33.16 -6.42 -13.59
C ARG A 542 -33.14 -4.94 -13.99
N ALA A 543 -33.64 -4.07 -13.13
CA ALA A 543 -33.65 -2.62 -13.35
C ALA A 543 -32.23 -2.04 -13.52
N LEU A 544 -31.25 -2.55 -12.77
CA LEU A 544 -29.86 -2.10 -12.87
C LEU A 544 -29.22 -2.59 -14.17
N PHE A 545 -29.54 -3.82 -14.60
CA PHE A 545 -29.08 -4.37 -15.86
C PHE A 545 -29.66 -3.59 -17.04
N ASP A 546 -30.96 -3.29 -17.02
CA ASP A 546 -31.64 -2.54 -18.09
C ASP A 546 -31.08 -1.11 -18.22
N ARG A 547 -30.67 -0.47 -17.11
CA ARG A 547 -30.01 0.85 -17.11
C ARG A 547 -28.76 0.91 -17.97
N TYR A 548 -27.93 -0.14 -17.97
CA TYR A 548 -26.63 -0.17 -18.66
C TYR A 548 -26.58 -1.16 -19.84
N ALA A 549 -27.67 -1.88 -20.08
CA ALA A 549 -27.77 -3.04 -20.98
C ALA A 549 -26.72 -4.14 -20.71
N ARG A 550 -26.09 -4.14 -19.52
CA ARG A 550 -25.06 -5.08 -19.08
C ARG A 550 -24.88 -4.98 -17.56
N THR A 551 -24.10 -5.86 -16.96
CA THR A 551 -23.76 -5.77 -15.54
C THR A 551 -22.82 -4.59 -15.28
N PRO A 552 -22.87 -3.93 -14.10
CA PRO A 552 -21.92 -2.88 -13.74
C PRO A 552 -20.45 -3.30 -13.87
N ASN A 553 -20.10 -4.54 -13.49
CA ASN A 553 -18.76 -5.06 -13.73
C ASN A 553 -18.37 -5.04 -15.23
N ARG A 554 -19.32 -5.36 -16.12
CA ARG A 554 -19.06 -5.33 -17.55
C ARG A 554 -18.90 -3.90 -18.08
N VAL A 555 -19.60 -2.91 -17.49
CA VAL A 555 -19.35 -1.48 -17.77
C VAL A 555 -17.90 -1.12 -17.44
N LEU A 556 -17.41 -1.47 -16.25
CA LEU A 556 -16.03 -1.19 -15.81
C LEU A 556 -14.98 -1.84 -16.74
N VAL A 557 -15.25 -3.05 -17.25
CA VAL A 557 -14.38 -3.73 -18.23
C VAL A 557 -14.41 -3.01 -19.59
N ASP A 558 -15.59 -2.76 -20.14
CA ASP A 558 -15.74 -2.21 -21.49
C ASP A 558 -15.26 -0.75 -21.59
N ARG A 559 -15.32 -0.02 -20.48
CA ARG A 559 -14.80 1.35 -20.36
C ARG A 559 -13.34 1.41 -19.91
N GLY A 560 -12.62 0.29 -19.86
CA GLY A 560 -11.20 0.27 -19.50
C GLY A 560 -10.89 0.74 -18.07
N VAL A 561 -11.89 0.87 -17.20
CA VAL A 561 -11.73 1.35 -15.81
C VAL A 561 -10.90 0.36 -15.01
N LEU A 562 -11.15 -0.94 -15.19
CA LEU A 562 -10.35 -1.99 -14.53
C LEU A 562 -8.93 -2.08 -15.11
N GLU A 563 -8.73 -1.72 -16.37
CA GLU A 563 -7.39 -1.73 -16.97
C GLU A 563 -6.57 -0.56 -16.41
N GLY A 564 -7.15 0.64 -16.37
CA GLY A 564 -6.55 1.81 -15.74
C GLY A 564 -5.26 2.29 -16.42
N LEU A 565 -5.04 1.94 -17.70
CA LEU A 565 -3.82 2.29 -18.44
C LEU A 565 -4.08 3.44 -19.42
N ALA A 566 -3.78 4.66 -18.98
CA ALA A 566 -3.92 5.87 -19.80
C ALA A 566 -3.08 5.83 -21.09
N SER A 567 -1.94 5.14 -21.06
CA SER A 567 -1.00 5.00 -22.18
C SER A 567 -1.58 4.29 -23.41
N LEU A 568 -2.72 3.60 -23.27
CA LEU A 568 -3.42 2.95 -24.38
C LEU A 568 -4.29 3.93 -25.19
N ASN A 569 -4.42 5.18 -24.75
CA ASN A 569 -5.14 6.25 -25.45
C ASN A 569 -6.57 5.87 -25.86
N ARG A 570 -7.29 5.16 -24.98
CA ARG A 570 -8.64 4.67 -25.27
C ARG A 570 -9.70 5.77 -25.25
N PHE A 571 -9.53 6.77 -24.39
CA PHE A 571 -10.53 7.81 -24.14
C PHE A 571 -9.92 9.20 -24.24
N PRO A 572 -9.37 9.58 -25.41
CA PRO A 572 -8.79 10.91 -25.58
C PRO A 572 -9.85 12.00 -25.34
N THR A 573 -9.40 13.14 -24.81
CA THR A 573 -10.16 14.39 -24.75
C THR A 573 -9.68 15.33 -25.86
N PRO A 574 -10.34 16.48 -26.10
CA PRO A 574 -9.89 17.46 -27.09
C PRO A 574 -8.45 17.96 -26.86
N THR A 575 -7.96 17.95 -25.62
CA THR A 575 -6.67 18.53 -25.23
C THR A 575 -5.62 17.48 -24.88
N ARG A 576 -5.99 16.21 -24.66
CA ARG A 576 -5.03 15.14 -24.31
C ARG A 576 -5.40 13.77 -24.88
N ARG A 577 -4.39 12.96 -25.19
CA ARG A 577 -4.59 11.60 -25.74
C ARG A 577 -4.66 10.52 -24.67
N ASP A 578 -3.96 10.72 -23.57
CA ASP A 578 -3.75 9.80 -22.46
C ASP A 578 -4.77 10.02 -21.34
N ALA A 579 -6.04 10.16 -21.69
CA ALA A 579 -7.12 10.28 -20.71
C ALA A 579 -7.82 8.94 -20.47
N LEU A 580 -8.25 8.76 -19.22
CA LEU A 580 -9.07 7.66 -18.75
C LEU A 580 -10.57 8.01 -18.86
N PHE A 581 -11.40 6.99 -18.64
CA PHE A 581 -12.85 7.17 -18.61
C PHE A 581 -13.31 7.48 -17.17
N ASP A 582 -14.09 8.53 -16.99
CA ASP A 582 -14.71 8.83 -15.69
C ASP A 582 -16.07 8.14 -15.58
N VAL A 583 -16.11 7.08 -14.78
CA VAL A 583 -17.30 6.24 -14.63
C VAL A 583 -18.26 6.75 -13.55
N ASP A 584 -17.79 7.59 -12.64
CA ASP A 584 -18.54 8.07 -11.47
C ASP A 584 -18.83 9.57 -11.53
N ASP A 585 -18.09 10.34 -12.33
CA ASP A 585 -18.36 11.73 -12.74
C ASP A 585 -18.67 12.62 -11.53
N LEU A 586 -17.83 12.56 -10.50
CA LEU A 586 -18.11 13.18 -9.19
C LEU A 586 -18.02 14.70 -9.21
N ASP A 587 -17.21 15.27 -10.11
CA ASP A 587 -17.03 16.70 -10.27
C ASP A 587 -18.07 17.32 -11.24
N GLU A 588 -18.76 16.48 -12.02
CA GLU A 588 -19.79 16.88 -12.99
C GLU A 588 -19.25 17.87 -14.04
N GLY A 589 -17.99 17.69 -14.41
CA GLY A 589 -17.24 18.52 -15.35
C GLY A 589 -16.61 19.78 -14.75
N ALA A 590 -16.68 19.98 -13.42
CA ALA A 590 -16.10 21.15 -12.75
C ALA A 590 -14.57 21.23 -12.90
N GLN A 591 -13.86 20.10 -13.09
CA GLN A 591 -12.43 20.09 -13.38
C GLN A 591 -12.10 20.61 -14.79
N GLY A 592 -13.03 20.48 -15.73
CA GLY A 592 -12.85 20.93 -17.11
C GLY A 592 -11.84 20.12 -17.92
N PHE A 593 -11.55 18.86 -17.58
CA PHE A 593 -10.61 18.05 -18.38
C PHE A 593 -11.20 17.56 -19.72
N GLY A 594 -12.52 17.59 -19.87
CA GLY A 594 -13.22 17.17 -21.09
C GLY A 594 -13.25 15.64 -21.26
N GLU A 595 -13.20 14.92 -20.13
CA GLU A 595 -13.23 13.48 -20.03
C GLU A 595 -14.53 12.87 -20.57
N GLN A 596 -14.41 11.62 -21.04
CA GLN A 596 -15.58 10.85 -21.43
C GLN A 596 -16.20 10.21 -20.18
N ARG A 597 -17.54 10.25 -20.10
CA ARG A 597 -18.32 9.78 -18.96
C ARG A 597 -19.55 8.98 -19.37
N LEU A 598 -20.23 8.37 -18.39
CA LEU A 598 -21.56 7.77 -18.60
C LEU A 598 -22.66 8.84 -18.51
N ASP A 599 -23.74 8.67 -19.29
CA ASP A 599 -24.95 9.50 -19.15
C ASP A 599 -25.58 9.38 -17.76
N GLN A 600 -25.54 8.16 -17.19
CA GLN A 600 -25.89 7.88 -15.81
C GLN A 600 -24.64 7.35 -15.10
N PRO A 601 -24.01 8.15 -14.22
CA PRO A 601 -22.82 7.72 -13.48
C PRO A 601 -23.07 6.46 -12.65
N LEU A 602 -22.06 5.60 -12.50
CA LEU A 602 -22.21 4.34 -11.79
C LEU A 602 -22.60 4.57 -10.32
N ARG A 603 -21.76 5.31 -9.57
CA ARG A 603 -21.97 5.75 -8.18
C ARG A 603 -22.67 4.66 -7.35
N LEU A 604 -22.14 3.43 -7.39
CA LEU A 604 -22.84 2.23 -6.94
C LEU A 604 -22.97 2.21 -5.42
N VAL A 605 -24.21 2.08 -4.95
CA VAL A 605 -24.56 1.96 -3.53
C VAL A 605 -25.66 0.92 -3.34
N ARG A 606 -25.48 0.05 -2.36
CA ARG A 606 -26.52 -0.87 -1.88
C ARG A 606 -26.57 -0.88 -0.36
N ARG A 607 -27.67 -1.34 0.20
CA ARG A 607 -27.76 -1.71 1.61
C ARG A 607 -26.92 -2.96 1.88
N ALA A 608 -26.28 -3.00 3.04
CA ALA A 608 -25.48 -4.11 3.55
C ALA A 608 -26.37 -5.26 4.08
N THR A 609 -27.37 -5.65 3.30
CA THR A 609 -28.34 -6.71 3.62
C THR A 609 -28.24 -7.81 2.58
N ARG A 610 -28.24 -9.07 3.02
CA ARG A 610 -28.28 -10.20 2.08
C ARG A 610 -29.61 -10.27 1.36
N ALA A 611 -29.57 -10.73 0.12
CA ALA A 611 -30.75 -11.04 -0.67
C ALA A 611 -30.83 -12.54 -0.97
N THR A 612 -32.03 -13.10 -0.87
CA THR A 612 -32.35 -14.49 -1.27
C THR A 612 -33.47 -14.55 -2.30
N THR A 613 -34.24 -13.47 -2.44
CA THR A 613 -35.29 -13.31 -3.45
C THR A 613 -35.04 -12.10 -4.34
N ALA A 614 -35.75 -12.03 -5.48
CA ALA A 614 -35.62 -10.91 -6.41
C ALA A 614 -36.06 -9.59 -5.76
N ALA A 615 -37.13 -9.61 -4.98
CA ALA A 615 -37.63 -8.45 -4.26
C ALA A 615 -36.62 -7.94 -3.20
N GLU A 616 -35.97 -8.85 -2.47
CA GLU A 616 -34.90 -8.48 -1.53
C GLU A 616 -33.68 -7.91 -2.25
N LEU A 617 -33.33 -8.47 -3.41
CA LEU A 617 -32.22 -7.98 -4.23
C LEU A 617 -32.52 -6.57 -4.75
N ASP A 618 -33.71 -6.33 -5.30
CA ASP A 618 -34.16 -5.00 -5.73
C ASP A 618 -34.16 -4.01 -4.56
N ALA A 619 -34.66 -4.41 -3.39
CA ALA A 619 -34.68 -3.59 -2.18
C ALA A 619 -33.27 -3.24 -1.67
N ALA A 620 -32.31 -4.18 -1.76
CA ALA A 620 -30.93 -3.93 -1.40
C ALA A 620 -30.28 -2.86 -2.31
N TRP A 621 -30.63 -2.86 -3.60
CA TRP A 621 -30.09 -1.94 -4.60
C TRP A 621 -30.87 -0.64 -4.77
N LEU A 622 -31.93 -0.42 -3.98
CA LEU A 622 -32.73 0.80 -4.00
C LEU A 622 -31.88 2.10 -3.95
N PRO A 623 -30.80 2.23 -3.15
CA PRO A 623 -29.97 3.43 -3.13
C PRO A 623 -29.37 3.82 -4.51
N THR A 624 -29.10 2.84 -5.37
CA THR A 624 -28.66 3.08 -6.75
C THR A 624 -29.84 3.27 -7.71
N LEU A 625 -30.92 2.52 -7.48
CA LEU A 625 -32.03 2.42 -8.43
C LEU A 625 -33.01 3.58 -8.37
N GLY A 626 -33.18 4.20 -7.20
CA GLY A 626 -34.16 5.27 -7.00
C GLY A 626 -33.72 6.32 -5.98
N PRO A 627 -34.65 7.21 -5.59
CA PRO A 627 -34.42 8.18 -4.52
C PRO A 627 -34.03 7.51 -3.21
N TRP A 628 -33.10 8.11 -2.49
CA TRP A 628 -32.58 7.59 -1.23
C TRP A 628 -32.13 8.75 -0.34
N SER A 629 -32.25 8.61 0.98
CA SER A 629 -31.96 9.67 1.94
C SER A 629 -30.80 9.35 2.90
N GLY A 630 -30.05 8.26 2.69
CA GLY A 630 -28.89 7.92 3.51
C GLY A 630 -29.21 7.06 4.74
N ASP A 631 -30.21 7.43 5.53
CA ASP A 631 -30.41 6.92 6.90
C ASP A 631 -31.19 5.59 7.00
N THR A 632 -30.80 4.59 6.20
CA THR A 632 -31.53 3.29 6.13
C THR A 632 -30.73 2.09 6.65
N GLY A 633 -29.68 2.35 7.45
CA GLY A 633 -28.74 1.35 7.95
C GLY A 633 -27.46 1.24 7.12
N PRO A 634 -26.53 0.34 7.49
CA PRO A 634 -25.22 0.26 6.86
C PRO A 634 -25.31 0.00 5.35
N SER A 635 -24.46 0.69 4.59
CA SER A 635 -24.40 0.64 3.14
C SER A 635 -23.04 0.16 2.66
N VAL A 636 -23.03 -0.49 1.49
CA VAL A 636 -21.82 -0.90 0.78
C VAL A 636 -21.78 -0.23 -0.58
N ALA A 637 -20.65 0.39 -0.91
CA ALA A 637 -20.48 1.21 -2.09
C ALA A 637 -19.06 1.16 -2.65
N VAL A 638 -18.93 1.61 -3.90
CA VAL A 638 -17.65 1.77 -4.57
C VAL A 638 -17.62 3.04 -5.41
N LEU A 639 -16.46 3.70 -5.43
CA LEU A 639 -16.11 4.81 -6.30
C LEU A 639 -14.79 4.50 -7.02
N ASN A 640 -14.67 4.98 -8.24
CA ASN A 640 -13.44 5.08 -9.02
C ASN A 640 -13.20 6.56 -9.30
N ALA A 641 -12.79 7.29 -8.25
CA ALA A 641 -12.65 8.73 -8.27
C ALA A 641 -11.65 9.19 -9.33
N TYR A 642 -12.12 10.02 -10.24
CA TYR A 642 -11.31 10.60 -11.30
C TYR A 642 -10.60 11.85 -10.80
N THR A 643 -9.38 11.69 -10.29
CA THR A 643 -8.61 12.79 -9.68
C THR A 643 -7.78 13.57 -10.69
N ARG A 644 -7.36 12.91 -11.76
CA ARG A 644 -6.62 13.49 -12.90
C ARG A 644 -6.74 12.58 -14.12
N PRO A 645 -6.59 13.10 -15.35
CA PRO A 645 -6.98 12.30 -16.51
C PRO A 645 -6.06 11.13 -16.89
N ASP A 646 -4.75 11.21 -16.63
CA ASP A 646 -3.79 10.09 -16.81
C ASP A 646 -3.85 9.06 -15.68
N GLY A 647 -4.69 9.30 -14.68
CA GLY A 647 -4.80 8.50 -13.48
C GLY A 647 -3.80 8.88 -12.41
N GLY A 648 -4.07 8.42 -11.19
CA GLY A 648 -3.23 8.74 -10.03
C GLY A 648 -3.36 7.77 -8.89
N HIS A 649 -2.30 7.64 -8.11
CA HIS A 649 -2.30 6.86 -6.88
C HIS A 649 -2.83 7.70 -5.72
N SER A 650 -3.98 7.31 -5.17
CA SER A 650 -4.62 7.98 -4.03
C SER A 650 -4.86 9.47 -4.25
N PHE A 651 -5.26 10.15 -3.18
CA PHE A 651 -5.30 11.60 -3.07
C PHE A 651 -4.57 12.03 -1.79
N SER A 652 -4.09 13.28 -1.76
CA SER A 652 -3.26 13.84 -0.68
C SER A 652 -3.99 14.92 0.09
N VAL A 653 -3.28 15.76 0.85
CA VAL A 653 -3.84 17.01 1.37
C VAL A 653 -4.45 17.85 0.24
N ALA A 654 -5.47 18.64 0.60
CA ALA A 654 -6.20 19.52 -0.29
C ALA A 654 -5.26 20.43 -1.11
N ASP A 655 -5.64 20.66 -2.37
CA ASP A 655 -4.91 21.48 -3.34
C ASP A 655 -5.79 22.64 -3.80
N PRO A 656 -5.59 23.85 -3.25
CA PRO A 656 -6.44 25.00 -3.53
C PRO A 656 -6.32 25.50 -4.97
N ASP A 657 -5.30 25.04 -5.72
CA ASP A 657 -5.07 25.44 -7.10
C ASP A 657 -5.95 24.63 -8.09
N LEU A 658 -6.65 23.58 -7.63
CA LEU A 658 -7.58 22.80 -8.44
C LEU A 658 -8.95 23.49 -8.53
N ALA A 659 -9.56 23.47 -9.72
CA ALA A 659 -10.93 23.98 -9.92
C ALA A 659 -11.97 23.20 -9.11
N TRP A 660 -11.71 21.91 -8.89
CA TRP A 660 -12.46 21.04 -8.00
C TRP A 660 -11.46 20.17 -7.23
N ASP A 661 -11.54 20.15 -5.90
CA ASP A 661 -10.56 19.41 -5.08
C ASP A 661 -11.09 18.00 -4.72
N PRO A 662 -10.57 16.92 -5.34
CA PRO A 662 -10.98 15.56 -5.02
C PRO A 662 -10.69 15.16 -3.58
N SER A 663 -9.57 15.63 -3.00
CA SER A 663 -9.18 15.28 -1.64
C SER A 663 -10.17 15.84 -0.63
N ARG A 664 -10.49 17.13 -0.76
CA ARG A 664 -11.45 17.79 0.14
C ARG A 664 -12.84 17.19 -0.01
N TYR A 665 -13.28 16.98 -1.25
CA TYR A 665 -14.57 16.35 -1.55
C TYR A 665 -14.66 14.95 -0.92
N LEU A 666 -13.74 14.05 -1.24
CA LEU A 666 -13.78 12.66 -0.82
C LEU A 666 -13.65 12.52 0.71
N MET A 667 -12.79 13.30 1.36
CA MET A 667 -12.69 13.29 2.82
C MET A 667 -13.97 13.78 3.49
N ASN A 668 -14.66 14.76 2.92
CA ASN A 668 -15.95 15.21 3.44
C ASN A 668 -17.04 14.15 3.26
N ILE A 669 -17.06 13.44 2.12
CA ILE A 669 -17.95 12.29 1.90
C ILE A 669 -17.65 11.15 2.90
N ILE A 670 -16.37 10.84 3.14
CA ILE A 670 -15.95 9.83 4.13
C ILE A 670 -16.38 10.23 5.53
N GLY A 671 -16.17 11.48 5.94
CA GLY A 671 -16.62 11.98 7.24
C GLY A 671 -18.13 11.88 7.42
N ARG A 672 -18.93 12.21 6.39
CA ARG A 672 -20.39 12.08 6.43
C ARG A 672 -20.82 10.63 6.55
N PHE A 673 -20.16 9.75 5.80
CA PHE A 673 -20.38 8.31 5.87
C PHE A 673 -20.11 7.77 7.28
N PHE A 674 -19.03 8.20 7.93
CA PHE A 674 -18.71 7.82 9.30
C PHE A 674 -19.68 8.43 10.32
N ALA A 675 -19.98 9.73 10.23
CA ALA A 675 -20.91 10.42 11.13
C ALA A 675 -22.31 9.78 11.16
N THR A 676 -22.70 9.08 10.09
CA THR A 676 -23.97 8.36 9.96
C THR A 676 -23.86 6.86 10.20
N GLY A 677 -22.75 6.38 10.79
CA GLY A 677 -22.52 4.97 11.10
C GLY A 677 -22.38 4.08 9.86
N GLY A 678 -21.96 4.66 8.73
CA GLY A 678 -21.81 3.97 7.46
C GLY A 678 -23.10 3.86 6.65
N SER A 679 -24.09 4.75 6.89
CA SER A 679 -25.37 4.68 6.20
C SER A 679 -25.49 5.67 5.04
N ASP A 680 -25.08 6.92 5.19
CA ASP A 680 -25.28 7.98 4.19
C ASP A 680 -24.07 8.22 3.27
N LEU A 681 -24.30 8.11 1.96
CA LEU A 681 -23.36 8.51 0.92
C LEU A 681 -23.92 9.72 0.20
N TYR A 682 -23.42 10.90 0.58
CA TYR A 682 -24.04 12.19 0.28
C TYR A 682 -24.24 12.47 -1.22
N TYR A 683 -23.34 11.95 -2.08
CA TYR A 683 -23.45 12.05 -3.54
C TYR A 683 -24.64 11.27 -4.14
N ARG A 684 -25.25 10.35 -3.38
CA ARG A 684 -26.48 9.65 -3.74
C ARG A 684 -27.70 10.18 -3.02
N SER A 685 -27.58 10.55 -1.74
CA SER A 685 -28.71 11.07 -0.99
C SER A 685 -29.07 12.51 -1.37
N HIS A 686 -28.08 13.29 -1.78
CA HIS A 686 -28.22 14.71 -2.14
C HIS A 686 -27.56 15.01 -3.50
N PRO A 687 -28.00 14.36 -4.59
CA PRO A 687 -27.31 14.43 -5.88
C PRO A 687 -27.31 15.83 -6.52
N ALA A 688 -28.18 16.75 -6.08
CA ALA A 688 -28.18 18.13 -6.57
C ALA A 688 -27.33 19.09 -5.70
N ALA A 689 -26.94 18.69 -4.49
CA ALA A 689 -26.29 19.56 -3.51
C ALA A 689 -24.91 19.05 -3.06
N HIS A 690 -24.52 17.83 -3.40
CA HIS A 690 -23.28 17.19 -2.93
C HIS A 690 -22.00 17.96 -3.22
N GLN A 691 -21.99 18.87 -4.20
CA GLN A 691 -20.88 19.77 -4.46
C GLN A 691 -20.58 20.74 -3.30
N CYS A 692 -21.45 20.85 -2.29
CA CYS A 692 -21.10 21.52 -1.03
C CYS A 692 -19.90 20.87 -0.34
N ALA A 693 -19.66 19.58 -0.58
CA ALA A 693 -18.58 18.83 0.07
C ALA A 693 -17.20 19.27 -0.44
N VAL A 694 -17.08 19.71 -1.69
CA VAL A 694 -15.80 20.28 -2.18
C VAL A 694 -15.61 21.71 -1.69
N ARG A 695 -16.69 22.50 -1.57
CA ARG A 695 -16.65 23.87 -1.05
C ARG A 695 -16.45 23.92 0.47
N GLY A 696 -16.79 22.82 1.17
CA GLY A 696 -16.78 22.70 2.62
C GLY A 696 -17.90 23.49 3.30
N ASP A 697 -19.03 23.70 2.61
CA ASP A 697 -20.17 24.48 3.08
C ASP A 697 -21.45 23.64 3.24
N CYS A 698 -21.32 22.31 3.27
CA CYS A 698 -22.46 21.45 3.59
C CYS A 698 -22.98 21.70 5.01
N ASP A 699 -24.27 21.50 5.20
CA ASP A 699 -24.96 21.57 6.50
C ASP A 699 -24.35 20.66 7.58
N PHE A 700 -23.82 19.50 7.17
CA PHE A 700 -23.12 18.58 8.06
C PHE A 700 -21.65 18.94 8.32
N ILE A 701 -21.10 20.02 7.76
CA ILE A 701 -19.74 20.51 8.06
C ILE A 701 -19.88 21.71 8.98
N ALA A 702 -19.17 21.68 10.12
CA ALA A 702 -19.27 22.81 11.04
C ALA A 702 -18.63 24.07 10.42
N PRO A 703 -19.23 25.26 10.60
CA PRO A 703 -18.58 26.51 10.25
C PRO A 703 -17.18 26.60 10.87
N ALA A 704 -16.23 27.18 10.14
CA ALA A 704 -14.89 27.37 10.66
C ALA A 704 -14.93 28.23 11.94
N PRO A 705 -14.35 27.79 13.07
CA PRO A 705 -14.22 28.60 14.25
C PRO A 705 -13.48 29.91 13.95
N THR A 706 -13.87 30.99 14.62
CA THR A 706 -13.10 32.24 14.58
C THR A 706 -11.68 32.00 15.11
N PRO A 707 -10.65 32.64 14.52
CA PRO A 707 -9.25 32.48 14.94
C PRO A 707 -9.00 32.73 16.42
#